data_AF-A0A1Y5LRU1-F1
#
_entry.id   AF-A0A1Y5LRU1-F1
#
_cell.length_a   1.000
_cell.length_b   1.000
_cell.length_c   1.000
_cell.angle_alpha   90.00
_cell.angle_beta   90.00
_cell.angle_gamma   90.00
#
_symmetry.space_group_name_H-M   'P 1'
#
loop_
_entity.id
_entity.type
_entity.pdbx_description
1 polymer ?
#
loop_
_entity_poly.entity_id
_entity_poly.type
_entity_poly.pdbx_seq_one_letter_code
_entity_poly.pdbx_strand_id
1 'polypeptide(L)'
;MKPATDFEELEISVLRAGDHVWLSAQSWMGSVFAVRREIPEWKLPNDVTGKTIDAPSGWLTDTVRHARTDAAAHALDVGKVLTDLVFGIPEIETLLQQSRGIAGRSGSQLLVRILAAPQEVCAWPWELLLDPQRPDQFLAMAHDVHVARSGRSRTYPIRQTPIAPPLNLLLVMSSPLREGPEDSEAPFDLYAEKRSLLAELRPLVDRGLLRVVVEDRPSVERLRSRMGMQRRGFHLFHYLGHANPDGLKVERRNGRGMLLPSQEFALLLQQLPNLRLAVFAGCETARAPEGATDDDPWPGPLSSADICVRDACPMVIGMQAVLPFRTERLLTRFFYEALTAGQPVAEALRLARLAINGDENSGDPLLDWAVPCLFVGGSEPGAIIDPDAKARPEPSPRRISRRIGIRQGELRFISRLAELREGVDVLSGRTSARLLHVVGMPSTGKTALLDRVLEELEPQIANLFVSTKRLLAKPDPLHELCRLVAELMDDAGVRPARQGRLSAGDWWERLLDDLTGVPTAIVVDDGDLLVGDAPGASDLLTALVLLTQRRGDARLAVATTGELAGLTESLRAAEVRTIRLDALSWPEVWQWIRRNLPTLTRYPEQDLSRLYTDVRHLELWEQLADLAAQNGTFEPRDLPLLVRQLGVGAAQQAPPVSNGSDFFGAGSGAPEAEAAAAAPVRRALRLAVAGPFTAGRREEIAVAVTQCAIRHDVPGRVVAGETGQGESALAELLPQELAFAHGVPSERDVCRWMEDAALADADILVFDYGNAVPSDAQNAVIARLVGDGRLVIVSGDHSDEPAYPAWSADAFAVGAVEDDGTLTHETPYFPDAGKPDVYAPRTITGTTCERLVDRPEMEGTTFAALYVAVAAMLVWATDRDLAARDVRTLLVETATPIATAQGDTAKQLDVEAALDSARRKVIVGALGSDALELGQLLAEIPIRPELAVPLLDALVADGARIRRVVRNGVEQYERAGAAAGPRNE
;
A
#
# COMPACT_ATOMS: atom_id res chain seq x y z
N MET A 1 -45.05 -31.70 19.78
CA MET A 1 -44.46 -30.38 20.12
C MET A 1 -43.51 -30.02 18.99
N LYS A 2 -43.75 -28.91 18.30
CA LYS A 2 -42.77 -28.32 17.37
C LYS A 2 -41.55 -27.89 18.22
N PRO A 3 -40.30 -28.01 17.72
CA PRO A 3 -39.17 -27.31 18.35
C PRO A 3 -39.50 -25.81 18.40
N ALA A 4 -39.09 -25.12 19.48
CA ALA A 4 -39.21 -23.68 19.56
C ALA A 4 -38.39 -23.06 18.41
N THR A 5 -39.04 -22.27 17.56
CA THR A 5 -38.38 -21.52 16.47
C THR A 5 -37.95 -20.17 17.02
N ASP A 6 -36.77 -19.71 16.62
CA ASP A 6 -36.25 -18.40 17.06
C ASP A 6 -37.08 -17.25 16.47
N PHE A 7 -37.76 -17.52 15.34
CA PHE A 7 -38.51 -16.53 14.59
C PHE A 7 -39.95 -16.96 14.29
N GLU A 8 -40.83 -15.97 14.22
CA GLU A 8 -42.05 -16.01 13.40
C GLU A 8 -41.73 -15.44 12.02
N GLU A 9 -42.28 -16.00 10.94
CA GLU A 9 -41.94 -15.58 9.57
C GLU A 9 -43.06 -14.77 8.91
N LEU A 10 -42.66 -13.70 8.23
CA LEU A 10 -43.46 -12.99 7.22
C LEU A 10 -42.68 -13.00 5.90
N GLU A 11 -43.15 -13.78 4.93
CA GLU A 11 -42.57 -13.81 3.59
C GLU A 11 -43.24 -12.77 2.71
N ILE A 12 -42.44 -11.94 2.03
CA ILE A 12 -42.89 -10.91 1.09
C ILE A 12 -42.26 -11.23 -0.26
N SER A 13 -43.08 -11.47 -1.27
CA SER A 13 -42.64 -11.66 -2.65
C SER A 13 -42.90 -10.40 -3.46
N VAL A 14 -41.86 -9.90 -4.14
CA VAL A 14 -41.90 -8.70 -4.99
C VAL A 14 -41.46 -9.08 -6.39
N LEU A 15 -42.38 -9.07 -7.35
CA LEU A 15 -42.11 -9.46 -8.72
C LEU A 15 -42.43 -8.31 -9.67
N ARG A 16 -41.43 -7.74 -10.34
CA ARG A 16 -41.68 -6.86 -11.49
C ARG A 16 -41.94 -7.71 -12.73
N ALA A 17 -43.06 -7.42 -13.40
CA ALA A 17 -43.43 -8.06 -14.67
C ALA A 17 -44.23 -7.06 -15.52
N GLY A 18 -43.70 -6.75 -16.70
CA GLY A 18 -44.18 -5.62 -17.51
C GLY A 18 -44.03 -4.29 -16.77
N ASP A 19 -45.03 -3.42 -16.89
CA ASP A 19 -45.02 -2.07 -16.28
C ASP A 19 -45.44 -2.04 -14.80
N HIS A 20 -45.43 -3.19 -14.12
CA HIS A 20 -45.97 -3.31 -12.76
C HIS A 20 -45.09 -4.13 -11.83
N VAL A 21 -45.24 -3.84 -10.55
CA VAL A 21 -44.73 -4.67 -9.45
C VAL A 21 -45.90 -5.43 -8.83
N TRP A 22 -45.72 -6.73 -8.67
CA TRP A 22 -46.69 -7.64 -8.05
C TRP A 22 -46.19 -8.03 -6.67
N LEU A 23 -46.99 -7.74 -5.65
CA LEU A 23 -46.69 -8.07 -4.27
C LEU A 23 -47.55 -9.21 -3.76
N SER A 24 -46.91 -10.13 -3.06
CA SER A 24 -47.60 -11.12 -2.23
C SER A 24 -46.96 -11.13 -0.86
N ALA A 25 -47.74 -11.41 0.18
CA ALA A 25 -47.24 -11.58 1.52
C ALA A 25 -47.89 -12.81 2.16
N GLN A 26 -47.13 -13.56 2.93
CA GLN A 26 -47.62 -14.78 3.59
C GLN A 26 -47.01 -14.89 4.98
N SER A 27 -47.84 -15.22 5.96
CA SER A 27 -47.41 -15.68 7.28
C SER A 27 -48.35 -16.77 7.79
N TRP A 28 -48.12 -17.25 9.01
CA TRP A 28 -49.06 -18.14 9.68
C TRP A 28 -50.47 -17.55 9.82
N MET A 29 -50.59 -16.22 9.85
CA MET A 29 -51.85 -15.52 10.07
C MET A 29 -52.71 -15.35 8.82
N GLY A 30 -52.14 -15.55 7.64
CA GLY A 30 -52.85 -15.39 6.38
C GLY A 30 -51.92 -15.10 5.22
N SER A 31 -52.54 -14.82 4.08
CA SER A 31 -51.84 -14.60 2.82
C SER A 31 -52.54 -13.56 1.98
N VAL A 32 -51.75 -12.70 1.36
CA VAL A 32 -52.14 -11.70 0.36
C VAL A 32 -51.42 -12.08 -0.92
N PHE A 33 -52.14 -12.21 -2.04
CA PHE A 33 -51.57 -12.68 -3.30
C PHE A 33 -51.73 -11.68 -4.43
N ALA A 34 -50.63 -11.47 -5.17
CA ALA A 34 -50.59 -10.78 -6.46
C ALA A 34 -51.29 -9.41 -6.46
N VAL A 35 -51.00 -8.57 -5.47
CA VAL A 35 -51.44 -7.17 -5.46
C VAL A 35 -50.59 -6.37 -6.44
N ARG A 36 -51.25 -5.79 -7.45
CA ARG A 36 -50.61 -4.97 -8.48
C ARG A 36 -50.29 -3.58 -7.93
N ARG A 37 -49.07 -3.11 -8.18
CA ARG A 37 -48.57 -1.75 -7.90
C ARG A 37 -47.87 -1.19 -9.12
N GLU A 38 -47.84 0.13 -9.23
CA GLU A 38 -47.02 0.83 -10.21
C GLU A 38 -45.54 0.68 -9.86
N ILE A 39 -44.67 0.77 -10.87
CA ILE A 39 -43.23 0.79 -10.64
C ILE A 39 -42.88 2.10 -9.91
N PRO A 40 -42.17 2.05 -8.78
CA PRO A 40 -41.82 3.27 -8.06
C PRO A 40 -40.96 4.22 -8.89
N GLU A 41 -41.28 5.51 -8.85
CA GLU A 41 -40.41 6.58 -9.33
C GLU A 41 -39.44 7.01 -8.22
N TRP A 42 -38.15 7.01 -8.54
CA TRP A 42 -37.10 7.38 -7.58
C TRP A 42 -36.72 8.85 -7.75
N LYS A 43 -36.89 9.65 -6.69
CA LYS A 43 -36.41 11.03 -6.65
C LYS A 43 -35.02 11.06 -6.02
N LEU A 44 -34.01 10.72 -6.82
CA LEU A 44 -32.63 10.60 -6.37
C LEU A 44 -31.81 11.83 -6.81
N PRO A 45 -30.84 12.27 -6.00
CA PRO A 45 -29.87 13.27 -6.45
C PRO A 45 -28.97 12.69 -7.54
N ASN A 46 -28.36 13.57 -8.35
CA ASN A 46 -27.30 13.18 -9.27
C ASN A 46 -26.08 12.62 -8.50
N ASP A 47 -25.26 11.83 -9.19
CA ASP A 47 -23.99 11.33 -8.69
C ASP A 47 -22.97 12.46 -8.48
N VAL A 48 -21.82 12.15 -7.87
CA VAL A 48 -20.76 13.13 -7.61
C VAL A 48 -20.17 13.74 -8.89
N THR A 49 -20.35 13.09 -10.04
CA THR A 49 -19.92 13.59 -11.36
C THR A 49 -20.98 14.43 -12.08
N GLY A 50 -22.19 14.54 -11.49
CA GLY A 50 -23.33 15.28 -12.04
C GLY A 50 -24.21 14.45 -12.99
N LYS A 51 -24.00 13.13 -13.12
CA LYS A 51 -24.86 12.24 -13.92
C LYS A 51 -26.11 11.83 -13.14
N THR A 52 -27.18 11.57 -13.88
CA THR A 52 -28.44 11.08 -13.32
C THR A 52 -28.28 9.64 -12.84
N ILE A 53 -28.83 9.35 -11.65
CA ILE A 53 -28.90 8.02 -11.09
C ILE A 53 -30.33 7.49 -11.22
N ASP A 54 -30.51 6.42 -11.98
CA ASP A 54 -31.85 5.89 -12.31
C ASP A 54 -32.38 4.85 -11.31
N ALA A 55 -31.52 4.36 -10.40
CA ALA A 55 -31.87 3.31 -9.44
C ALA A 55 -31.30 3.56 -8.03
N PRO A 56 -32.04 3.20 -6.96
CA PRO A 56 -31.63 3.44 -5.58
C PRO A 56 -30.38 2.64 -5.17
N SER A 57 -30.09 1.52 -5.84
CA SER A 57 -28.86 0.74 -5.64
C SER A 57 -27.61 1.50 -6.12
N GLY A 58 -27.70 2.15 -7.29
CA GLY A 58 -26.65 3.02 -7.81
C GLY A 58 -26.43 4.23 -6.90
N TRP A 59 -27.52 4.80 -6.37
CA TRP A 59 -27.45 5.91 -5.42
C TRP A 59 -26.75 5.51 -4.12
N LEU A 60 -27.13 4.40 -3.49
CA LEU A 60 -26.47 3.92 -2.28
C LEU A 60 -24.97 3.67 -2.52
N THR A 61 -24.61 3.13 -3.69
CA THR A 61 -23.22 2.89 -4.07
C THR A 61 -22.42 4.19 -4.19
N ASP A 62 -22.95 5.19 -4.91
CA ASP A 62 -22.34 6.53 -5.03
C ASP A 62 -22.19 7.19 -3.66
N THR A 63 -23.26 7.19 -2.87
CA THR A 63 -23.30 7.77 -1.52
C THR A 63 -22.20 7.23 -0.61
N VAL A 64 -22.09 5.91 -0.50
CA VAL A 64 -21.12 5.28 0.41
C VAL A 64 -19.70 5.45 -0.13
N ARG A 65 -19.50 5.24 -1.45
CA ARG A 65 -18.18 5.38 -2.09
C ARG A 65 -17.60 6.79 -1.90
N HIS A 66 -18.46 7.80 -1.89
CA HIS A 66 -18.06 9.20 -1.78
C HIS A 66 -18.34 9.83 -0.42
N ALA A 67 -18.73 9.04 0.59
CA ALA A 67 -19.01 9.49 1.96
C ALA A 67 -19.92 10.73 2.01
N ARG A 68 -21.03 10.69 1.25
CA ARG A 68 -21.96 11.82 1.09
C ARG A 68 -22.68 12.17 2.39
N THR A 69 -22.61 13.43 2.80
CA THR A 69 -23.22 13.91 4.06
C THR A 69 -24.70 14.29 3.94
N ASP A 70 -25.23 14.40 2.72
CA ASP A 70 -26.64 14.65 2.44
C ASP A 70 -27.48 13.36 2.39
N ALA A 71 -26.86 12.20 2.55
CA ALA A 71 -27.47 10.93 2.24
C ALA A 71 -28.61 10.53 3.20
N ALA A 72 -28.56 10.92 4.47
CA ALA A 72 -29.56 10.54 5.46
C ALA A 72 -31.00 10.97 5.08
N ALA A 73 -31.18 12.18 4.57
CA ALA A 73 -32.48 12.66 4.12
C ALA A 73 -33.01 11.84 2.92
N HIS A 74 -32.13 11.56 1.96
CA HIS A 74 -32.47 10.74 0.80
C HIS A 74 -32.75 9.28 1.16
N ALA A 75 -32.09 8.73 2.19
CA ALA A 75 -32.36 7.39 2.71
C ALA A 75 -33.79 7.25 3.23
N LEU A 76 -34.27 8.27 3.97
CA LEU A 76 -35.66 8.31 4.44
C LEU A 76 -36.65 8.39 3.28
N ASP A 77 -36.33 9.13 2.21
CA ASP A 77 -37.20 9.22 1.04
C ASP A 77 -37.26 7.91 0.26
N VAL A 78 -36.12 7.25 0.04
CA VAL A 78 -36.07 5.88 -0.52
C VAL A 78 -36.85 4.91 0.36
N GLY A 79 -36.67 4.99 1.68
CA GLY A 79 -37.38 4.17 2.65
C GLY A 79 -38.89 4.36 2.61
N LYS A 80 -39.39 5.60 2.48
CA LYS A 80 -40.81 5.90 2.31
C LYS A 80 -41.37 5.26 1.06
N VAL A 81 -40.66 5.33 -0.06
CA VAL A 81 -41.08 4.72 -1.33
C VAL A 81 -41.17 3.20 -1.21
N LEU A 82 -40.16 2.54 -0.61
CA LEU A 82 -40.18 1.10 -0.37
C LEU A 82 -41.32 0.68 0.59
N THR A 83 -41.56 1.48 1.62
CA THR A 83 -42.60 1.24 2.63
C THR A 83 -43.99 1.42 2.04
N ASP A 84 -44.22 2.46 1.23
CA ASP A 84 -45.50 2.66 0.52
C ASP A 84 -45.75 1.54 -0.50
N LEU A 85 -44.72 1.08 -1.20
CA LEU A 85 -44.83 -0.04 -2.13
C LEU A 85 -45.34 -1.31 -1.42
N VAL A 86 -44.80 -1.63 -0.25
CA VAL A 86 -45.07 -2.89 0.47
C VAL A 86 -46.22 -2.76 1.45
N PHE A 87 -46.11 -1.83 2.39
CA PHE A 87 -47.03 -1.64 3.52
C PHE A 87 -48.09 -0.57 3.23
N GLY A 88 -48.05 0.14 2.10
CA GLY A 88 -49.20 0.91 1.61
C GLY A 88 -50.38 0.03 1.17
N ILE A 89 -50.22 -1.30 1.18
CA ILE A 89 -51.28 -2.29 1.05
C ILE A 89 -51.78 -2.64 2.47
N PRO A 90 -52.99 -2.19 2.88
CA PRO A 90 -53.47 -2.33 4.27
C PRO A 90 -53.48 -3.78 4.78
N GLU A 91 -53.73 -4.74 3.89
CA GLU A 91 -53.73 -6.17 4.22
C GLU A 91 -52.34 -6.69 4.58
N ILE A 92 -51.29 -6.22 3.88
CA ILE A 92 -49.90 -6.60 4.16
C ILE A 92 -49.41 -5.93 5.45
N GLU A 93 -49.74 -4.66 5.68
CA GLU A 93 -49.44 -3.98 6.95
C GLU A 93 -50.14 -4.68 8.12
N THR A 94 -51.42 -5.03 7.98
CA THR A 94 -52.16 -5.78 9.00
C THR A 94 -51.50 -7.14 9.28
N LEU A 95 -51.06 -7.84 8.23
CA LEU A 95 -50.36 -9.12 8.36
C LEU A 95 -49.01 -8.97 9.10
N LEU A 96 -48.26 -7.90 8.84
CA LEU A 96 -47.05 -7.54 9.59
C LEU A 96 -47.37 -7.35 11.08
N GLN A 97 -48.37 -6.53 11.42
CA GLN A 97 -48.72 -6.25 12.82
C GLN A 97 -49.17 -7.52 13.56
N GLN A 98 -49.98 -8.36 12.92
CA GLN A 98 -50.42 -9.61 13.51
C GLN A 98 -49.26 -10.58 13.76
N SER A 99 -48.35 -10.71 12.78
CA SER A 99 -47.19 -11.59 12.88
C SER A 99 -46.21 -11.10 13.96
N ARG A 100 -45.95 -9.79 14.01
CA ARG A 100 -45.15 -9.13 15.05
C ARG A 100 -45.75 -9.33 16.45
N GLY A 101 -47.07 -9.19 16.58
CA GLY A 101 -47.79 -9.40 17.84
C GLY A 101 -47.74 -10.85 18.34
N ILE A 102 -47.68 -11.84 17.44
CA ILE A 102 -47.51 -13.24 17.80
C ILE A 102 -46.09 -13.49 18.29
N ALA A 103 -45.09 -13.03 17.53
CA ALA A 103 -43.68 -13.15 17.90
C ALA A 103 -43.45 -12.64 19.33
N GLY A 104 -43.95 -11.44 19.64
CA GLY A 104 -43.86 -10.87 20.98
C GLY A 104 -44.56 -11.68 22.08
N ARG A 105 -45.66 -12.40 21.78
CA ARG A 105 -46.35 -13.27 22.75
C ARG A 105 -45.63 -14.59 22.98
N SER A 106 -44.98 -15.14 21.96
CA SER A 106 -44.17 -16.36 22.04
C SER A 106 -42.76 -16.11 22.57
N GLY A 107 -42.35 -14.84 22.70
CA GLY A 107 -40.99 -14.47 23.09
C GLY A 107 -39.97 -14.69 21.96
N SER A 108 -40.44 -14.81 20.71
CA SER A 108 -39.62 -14.88 19.50
C SER A 108 -39.57 -13.51 18.80
N GLN A 109 -38.71 -13.38 17.80
CA GLN A 109 -38.64 -12.17 16.95
C GLN A 109 -39.36 -12.41 15.62
N LEU A 110 -39.72 -11.33 14.92
CA LEU A 110 -40.29 -11.43 13.56
C LEU A 110 -39.17 -11.41 12.52
N LEU A 111 -39.19 -12.35 11.59
CA LEU A 111 -38.32 -12.36 10.42
C LEU A 111 -39.13 -12.00 9.17
N VAL A 112 -38.84 -10.83 8.59
CA VAL A 112 -39.37 -10.39 7.30
C VAL A 112 -38.43 -10.86 6.20
N ARG A 113 -38.90 -11.80 5.38
CA ARG A 113 -38.14 -12.42 4.30
C ARG A 113 -38.59 -11.88 2.95
N ILE A 114 -37.72 -11.16 2.26
CA ILE A 114 -38.03 -10.53 0.98
C ILE A 114 -37.50 -11.38 -0.16
N LEU A 115 -38.41 -11.91 -0.98
CA LEU A 115 -38.12 -12.61 -2.23
C LEU A 115 -38.40 -11.66 -3.40
N ALA A 116 -37.36 -11.09 -3.99
CA ALA A 116 -37.47 -10.14 -5.09
C ALA A 116 -37.09 -10.77 -6.45
N ALA A 117 -37.70 -10.28 -7.52
CA ALA A 117 -37.31 -10.56 -8.91
C ALA A 117 -37.90 -9.49 -9.88
N PRO A 118 -37.27 -9.23 -11.04
CA PRO A 118 -35.95 -9.68 -11.47
C PRO A 118 -34.85 -8.96 -10.69
N GLN A 119 -33.61 -9.15 -11.11
CA GLN A 119 -32.41 -8.68 -10.40
C GLN A 119 -32.41 -7.18 -10.06
N GLU A 120 -32.98 -6.34 -10.91
CA GLU A 120 -33.10 -4.90 -10.66
C GLU A 120 -33.85 -4.60 -9.35
N VAL A 121 -34.90 -5.38 -9.07
CA VAL A 121 -35.71 -5.28 -7.84
C VAL A 121 -34.99 -5.95 -6.67
N CYS A 122 -34.23 -7.02 -6.92
CA CYS A 122 -33.36 -7.62 -5.89
C CYS A 122 -32.32 -6.63 -5.38
N ALA A 123 -31.80 -5.76 -6.25
CA ALA A 123 -30.76 -4.81 -5.92
C ALA A 123 -31.26 -3.60 -5.10
N TRP A 124 -32.57 -3.38 -4.98
CA TRP A 124 -33.10 -2.29 -4.16
C TRP A 124 -32.66 -2.41 -2.69
N PRO A 125 -32.42 -1.28 -1.99
CA PRO A 125 -31.91 -1.28 -0.63
C PRO A 125 -33.03 -1.57 0.37
N TRP A 126 -33.50 -2.82 0.41
CA TRP A 126 -34.59 -3.30 1.28
C TRP A 126 -34.35 -3.05 2.77
N GLU A 127 -33.08 -2.87 3.16
CA GLU A 127 -32.65 -2.50 4.50
C GLU A 127 -33.12 -1.11 4.92
N LEU A 128 -33.46 -0.25 3.95
CA LEU A 128 -34.03 1.09 4.16
C LEU A 128 -35.56 1.08 4.32
N LEU A 129 -36.23 -0.09 4.30
CA LEU A 129 -37.65 -0.17 4.66
C LEU A 129 -37.89 0.49 6.03
N LEU A 130 -38.92 1.31 6.14
CA LEU A 130 -39.31 1.98 7.38
C LEU A 130 -40.32 1.11 8.14
N ASP A 131 -40.33 1.23 9.45
CA ASP A 131 -41.36 0.62 10.28
C ASP A 131 -42.69 1.40 10.05
N PRO A 132 -43.76 0.77 9.53
CA PRO A 132 -45.02 1.49 9.29
C PRO A 132 -45.63 2.07 10.57
N GLN A 133 -45.28 1.55 11.76
CA GLN A 133 -45.71 2.10 13.04
C GLN A 133 -44.80 3.20 13.57
N ARG A 134 -43.60 3.32 13.02
CA ARG A 134 -42.59 4.33 13.35
C ARG A 134 -41.93 4.82 12.06
N PRO A 135 -42.61 5.67 11.28
CA PRO A 135 -42.20 6.03 9.92
C PRO A 135 -40.90 6.85 9.85
N ASP A 136 -40.29 7.15 11.00
CA ASP A 136 -38.98 7.77 11.16
C ASP A 136 -37.86 6.75 11.48
N GLN A 137 -38.19 5.46 11.62
CA GLN A 137 -37.26 4.40 11.99
C GLN A 137 -37.19 3.32 10.91
N PHE A 138 -35.98 2.87 10.60
CA PHE A 138 -35.76 1.75 9.70
C PHE A 138 -36.16 0.43 10.37
N LEU A 139 -36.94 -0.39 9.67
CA LEU A 139 -37.41 -1.69 10.13
C LEU A 139 -36.24 -2.64 10.44
N ALA A 140 -35.16 -2.54 9.66
CA ALA A 140 -33.90 -3.25 9.83
C ALA A 140 -33.16 -2.94 11.15
N MET A 141 -33.55 -1.89 11.87
CA MET A 141 -32.98 -1.48 13.17
C MET A 141 -33.87 -1.86 14.36
N ALA A 142 -35.12 -2.27 14.11
CA ALA A 142 -36.09 -2.61 15.15
C ALA A 142 -35.63 -3.82 15.98
N HIS A 143 -35.81 -3.77 17.29
CA HIS A 143 -35.32 -4.84 18.19
C HIS A 143 -36.05 -6.18 18.03
N ASP A 144 -37.27 -6.14 17.52
CA ASP A 144 -38.17 -7.28 17.43
C ASP A 144 -38.45 -7.71 15.98
N VAL A 145 -37.82 -7.07 14.99
CA VAL A 145 -37.99 -7.38 13.57
C VAL A 145 -36.63 -7.45 12.87
N HIS A 146 -36.46 -8.47 12.03
CA HIS A 146 -35.28 -8.67 11.20
C HIS A 146 -35.66 -8.70 9.72
N VAL A 147 -34.88 -8.03 8.88
CA VAL A 147 -35.07 -8.04 7.42
C VAL A 147 -33.98 -8.91 6.79
N ALA A 148 -34.40 -9.91 6.02
CA ALA A 148 -33.51 -10.80 5.27
C ALA A 148 -33.99 -10.97 3.82
N ARG A 149 -33.06 -11.13 2.90
CA ARG A 149 -33.32 -11.44 1.49
C ARG A 149 -33.40 -12.95 1.31
N SER A 150 -34.46 -13.45 0.71
CA SER A 150 -34.61 -14.88 0.43
C SER A 150 -33.83 -15.26 -0.81
N GLY A 151 -32.86 -16.15 -0.63
CA GLY A 151 -32.22 -16.86 -1.71
C GLY A 151 -33.21 -17.75 -2.47
N ARG A 152 -32.95 -17.95 -3.76
CA ARG A 152 -33.71 -18.90 -4.59
C ARG A 152 -33.43 -20.34 -4.13
N SER A 153 -34.26 -21.30 -4.53
CA SER A 153 -34.26 -22.70 -4.07
C SER A 153 -32.86 -23.29 -3.87
N ARG A 154 -32.49 -23.59 -2.60
CA ARG A 154 -31.20 -24.18 -2.26
C ARG A 154 -30.98 -25.56 -2.90
N THR A 155 -29.72 -25.91 -3.13
CA THR A 155 -29.30 -27.20 -3.71
C THR A 155 -28.55 -28.12 -2.74
N TYR A 156 -28.41 -27.72 -1.47
CA TYR A 156 -27.69 -28.42 -0.40
C TYR A 156 -28.60 -28.71 0.82
N PRO A 157 -28.22 -29.63 1.74
CA PRO A 157 -29.03 -29.96 2.92
C PRO A 157 -29.06 -28.84 3.98
N ILE A 158 -30.17 -28.75 4.73
CA ILE A 158 -30.33 -27.80 5.85
C ILE A 158 -29.30 -28.08 6.96
N ARG A 159 -28.72 -27.01 7.52
CA ARG A 159 -27.80 -27.07 8.66
C ARG A 159 -28.22 -26.07 9.74
N GLN A 160 -29.16 -26.45 10.59
CA GLN A 160 -29.76 -25.55 11.60
C GLN A 160 -29.31 -25.81 13.04
N THR A 161 -28.81 -27.01 13.38
CA THR A 161 -28.47 -27.33 14.77
C THR A 161 -27.24 -26.54 15.23
N PRO A 162 -27.30 -25.71 16.30
CA PRO A 162 -26.14 -24.99 16.81
C PRO A 162 -24.99 -25.94 17.19
N ILE A 163 -23.76 -25.44 17.17
CA ILE A 163 -22.55 -26.22 17.51
C ILE A 163 -21.85 -25.67 18.75
N ALA A 164 -21.14 -26.53 19.47
CA ALA A 164 -20.30 -26.12 20.58
C ALA A 164 -19.09 -25.27 20.10
N PRO A 165 -18.61 -24.31 20.91
CA PRO A 165 -17.37 -23.59 20.65
C PRO A 165 -16.15 -24.52 20.54
N PRO A 166 -15.09 -24.13 19.82
CA PRO A 166 -14.95 -22.88 19.06
C PRO A 166 -15.58 -22.95 17.65
N LEU A 167 -16.06 -21.81 17.14
CA LEU A 167 -16.36 -21.64 15.73
C LEU A 167 -15.05 -21.59 14.92
N ASN A 168 -14.92 -22.40 13.87
CA ASN A 168 -13.76 -22.36 12.98
C ASN A 168 -14.05 -21.40 11.83
N LEU A 169 -13.33 -20.28 11.81
CA LEU A 169 -13.39 -19.23 10.79
C LEU A 169 -12.20 -19.36 9.83
N LEU A 170 -12.49 -19.43 8.54
CA LEU A 170 -11.51 -19.15 7.48
C LEU A 170 -11.64 -17.67 7.08
N LEU A 171 -10.66 -16.86 7.46
CA LEU A 171 -10.53 -15.46 7.05
C LEU A 171 -9.64 -15.40 5.81
N VAL A 172 -10.25 -15.08 4.67
CA VAL A 172 -9.58 -14.92 3.39
C VAL A 172 -9.37 -13.43 3.14
N MET A 173 -8.13 -13.02 2.91
CA MET A 173 -7.80 -11.62 2.65
C MET A 173 -7.08 -11.51 1.31
N SER A 174 -7.65 -10.76 0.38
CA SER A 174 -7.18 -10.66 -1.01
C SER A 174 -6.81 -9.21 -1.35
N SER A 175 -5.52 -8.98 -1.57
CA SER A 175 -4.97 -7.72 -2.10
C SER A 175 -3.93 -8.05 -3.17
N PRO A 176 -4.39 -8.62 -4.31
CA PRO A 176 -3.49 -9.07 -5.37
C PRO A 176 -2.81 -7.87 -6.06
N LEU A 177 -1.70 -8.15 -6.76
CA LEU A 177 -1.14 -7.19 -7.73
C LEU A 177 -2.11 -6.99 -8.91
N ARG A 178 -1.96 -5.87 -9.64
CA ARG A 178 -2.75 -5.61 -10.85
C ARG A 178 -2.72 -6.79 -11.82
N GLU A 179 -3.89 -7.13 -12.38
CA GLU A 179 -3.98 -8.16 -13.41
C GLU A 179 -3.26 -7.71 -14.70
N GLY A 180 -3.47 -6.46 -15.09
CA GLY A 180 -2.89 -5.81 -16.26
C GLY A 180 -3.05 -4.28 -16.22
N PRO A 181 -2.65 -3.57 -17.29
CA PRO A 181 -2.64 -2.10 -17.33
C PRO A 181 -4.03 -1.45 -17.25
N GLU A 182 -5.09 -2.18 -17.60
CA GLU A 182 -6.49 -1.71 -17.51
C GLU A 182 -7.05 -1.79 -16.08
N ASP A 183 -6.37 -2.50 -15.16
CA ASP A 183 -6.79 -2.63 -13.77
C ASP A 183 -6.42 -1.38 -12.96
N SER A 184 -7.42 -0.60 -12.58
CA SER A 184 -7.25 0.65 -11.83
C SER A 184 -7.23 0.46 -10.30
N GLU A 185 -7.54 -0.74 -9.80
CA GLU A 185 -7.58 -1.00 -8.37
C GLU A 185 -6.17 -1.04 -7.77
N ALA A 186 -5.95 -0.23 -6.74
CA ALA A 186 -4.70 -0.26 -5.97
C ALA A 186 -4.75 -1.38 -4.92
N PRO A 187 -3.64 -2.11 -4.70
CA PRO A 187 -3.49 -2.96 -3.54
C PRO A 187 -3.63 -2.13 -2.26
N PHE A 188 -4.32 -2.65 -1.25
CA PHE A 188 -4.32 -2.09 0.09
C PHE A 188 -3.30 -2.81 0.96
N ASP A 189 -2.90 -2.16 2.06
CA ASP A 189 -2.00 -2.75 3.05
C ASP A 189 -2.73 -3.83 3.85
N LEU A 190 -2.57 -5.03 3.32
CA LEU A 190 -3.16 -6.27 3.79
C LEU A 190 -2.75 -6.62 5.22
N TYR A 191 -1.49 -6.37 5.60
CA TYR A 191 -0.96 -6.79 6.88
C TYR A 191 -1.47 -5.92 8.03
N ALA A 192 -1.56 -4.60 7.83
CA ALA A 192 -2.16 -3.75 8.85
C ALA A 192 -3.68 -4.01 9.00
N GLU A 193 -4.40 -4.34 7.92
CA GLU A 193 -5.81 -4.76 8.04
C GLU A 193 -5.94 -6.10 8.77
N LYS A 194 -5.09 -7.07 8.42
CA LYS A 194 -5.03 -8.38 9.07
C LYS A 194 -4.81 -8.23 10.56
N ARG A 195 -3.82 -7.43 10.96
CA ARG A 195 -3.52 -7.16 12.37
C ARG A 195 -4.70 -6.52 13.08
N SER A 196 -5.31 -5.51 12.48
CA SER A 196 -6.45 -4.80 13.07
C SER A 196 -7.63 -5.75 13.28
N LEU A 197 -8.02 -6.52 12.28
CA LEU A 197 -9.12 -7.50 12.40
C LEU A 197 -8.81 -8.61 13.40
N LEU A 198 -7.59 -9.15 13.40
CA LEU A 198 -7.18 -10.15 14.38
C LEU A 198 -7.16 -9.60 15.81
N ALA A 199 -6.87 -8.32 15.99
CA ALA A 199 -6.95 -7.66 17.29
C ALA A 199 -8.40 -7.56 17.78
N GLU A 200 -9.35 -7.17 16.92
CA GLU A 200 -10.78 -7.15 17.27
C GLU A 200 -11.31 -8.56 17.61
N LEU A 201 -10.83 -9.60 16.93
CA LEU A 201 -11.24 -10.99 17.16
C LEU A 201 -10.51 -11.65 18.35
N ARG A 202 -9.41 -11.06 18.84
CA ARG A 202 -8.54 -11.64 19.87
C ARG A 202 -9.28 -12.02 21.16
N PRO A 203 -10.18 -11.19 21.71
CA PRO A 203 -10.95 -11.55 22.91
C PRO A 203 -11.77 -12.84 22.74
N LEU A 204 -12.28 -13.11 21.54
CA LEU A 204 -13.09 -14.31 21.25
C LEU A 204 -12.21 -15.55 21.14
N VAL A 205 -11.00 -15.40 20.59
CA VAL A 205 -9.99 -16.46 20.51
C VAL A 205 -9.47 -16.84 21.89
N ASP A 206 -9.12 -15.85 22.71
CA ASP A 206 -8.58 -16.07 24.06
C ASP A 206 -9.61 -16.74 25.00
N ARG A 207 -10.91 -16.50 24.78
CA ARG A 207 -12.00 -17.21 25.48
C ARG A 207 -12.27 -18.62 24.94
N GLY A 208 -11.65 -19.04 23.83
CA GLY A 208 -11.88 -20.32 23.18
C GLY A 208 -13.23 -20.43 22.45
N LEU A 209 -13.82 -19.29 22.06
CA LEU A 209 -15.09 -19.25 21.33
C LEU A 209 -14.91 -19.24 19.81
N LEU A 210 -13.77 -18.72 19.35
CA LEU A 210 -13.46 -18.58 17.94
C LEU A 210 -12.05 -19.12 17.67
N ARG A 211 -11.89 -19.83 16.56
CA ARG A 211 -10.59 -20.20 16.00
C ARG A 211 -10.49 -19.60 14.61
N VAL A 212 -9.50 -18.74 14.40
CA VAL A 212 -9.28 -18.04 13.13
C VAL A 212 -8.12 -18.68 12.39
N VAL A 213 -8.32 -19.03 11.13
CA VAL A 213 -7.26 -19.40 10.18
C VAL A 213 -7.27 -18.34 9.08
N VAL A 214 -6.12 -17.71 8.83
CA VAL A 214 -5.97 -16.67 7.81
C VAL A 214 -5.35 -17.26 6.55
N GLU A 215 -5.91 -16.92 5.40
CA GLU A 215 -5.28 -17.08 4.09
C GLU A 215 -5.16 -15.70 3.44
N ASP A 216 -3.96 -15.14 3.45
CA ASP A 216 -3.62 -13.79 2.99
C ASP A 216 -2.90 -13.77 1.63
N ARG A 217 -2.84 -14.92 0.95
CA ARG A 217 -2.39 -15.03 -0.44
C ARG A 217 -3.29 -15.98 -1.23
N PRO A 218 -4.59 -15.66 -1.35
CA PRO A 218 -5.60 -16.63 -1.70
C PRO A 218 -5.56 -16.96 -3.19
N SER A 219 -4.92 -18.06 -3.56
CA SER A 219 -5.17 -18.73 -4.85
C SER A 219 -6.21 -19.82 -4.71
N VAL A 220 -6.85 -20.23 -5.80
CA VAL A 220 -7.80 -21.36 -5.78
C VAL A 220 -7.16 -22.60 -5.17
N GLU A 221 -5.91 -22.91 -5.50
CA GLU A 221 -5.21 -24.08 -4.94
C GLU A 221 -4.83 -23.90 -3.47
N ARG A 222 -4.42 -22.70 -3.05
CA ARG A 222 -4.13 -22.42 -1.64
C ARG A 222 -5.39 -22.52 -0.80
N LEU A 223 -6.51 -21.96 -1.28
CA LEU A 223 -7.81 -22.09 -0.62
C LEU A 223 -8.20 -23.57 -0.50
N ARG A 224 -8.14 -24.36 -1.59
CA ARG A 224 -8.41 -25.81 -1.54
C ARG A 224 -7.50 -26.54 -0.55
N SER A 225 -6.21 -26.22 -0.55
CA SER A 225 -5.24 -26.81 0.37
C SER A 225 -5.59 -26.49 1.83
N ARG A 226 -5.84 -25.22 2.16
CA ARG A 226 -6.25 -24.77 3.50
C ARG A 226 -7.55 -25.44 3.95
N MET A 227 -8.54 -25.50 3.07
CA MET A 227 -9.82 -26.16 3.32
C MET A 227 -9.63 -27.66 3.61
N GLY A 228 -8.76 -28.34 2.86
CA GLY A 228 -8.45 -29.76 3.05
C GLY A 228 -7.60 -30.09 4.28
N MET A 229 -6.69 -29.21 4.69
CA MET A 229 -5.82 -29.42 5.87
C MET A 229 -6.59 -29.33 7.20
N GLN A 230 -7.72 -28.61 7.23
CA GLN A 230 -8.48 -28.40 8.46
C GLN A 230 -9.40 -29.59 8.76
N ARG A 231 -8.92 -30.54 9.60
CA ARG A 231 -9.67 -31.76 9.98
C ARG A 231 -11.07 -31.51 10.58
N ARG A 232 -11.25 -30.39 11.29
CA ARG A 232 -12.55 -30.01 11.90
C ARG A 232 -13.47 -29.25 10.92
N GLY A 233 -13.03 -29.00 9.69
CA GLY A 233 -13.70 -28.15 8.72
C GLY A 233 -13.82 -26.69 9.17
N PHE A 234 -14.48 -25.89 8.34
CA PHE A 234 -14.83 -24.50 8.64
C PHE A 234 -16.34 -24.34 8.76
N HIS A 235 -16.76 -23.55 9.75
CA HIS A 235 -18.16 -23.20 9.98
C HIS A 235 -18.49 -21.84 9.38
N LEU A 236 -17.51 -20.95 9.39
CA LEU A 236 -17.58 -19.57 8.94
C LEU A 236 -16.53 -19.35 7.85
N PHE A 237 -16.91 -18.61 6.83
CA PHE A 237 -16.02 -18.13 5.78
C PHE A 237 -16.15 -16.62 5.70
N HIS A 238 -15.05 -15.88 5.79
CA HIS A 238 -15.06 -14.42 5.68
C HIS A 238 -14.05 -14.02 4.61
N TYR A 239 -14.55 -13.46 3.51
CA TYR A 239 -13.72 -12.87 2.47
C TYR A 239 -13.64 -11.35 2.65
N LEU A 240 -12.42 -10.83 2.61
CA LEU A 240 -12.09 -9.40 2.56
C LEU A 240 -11.21 -9.14 1.34
N GLY A 241 -11.64 -8.24 0.46
CA GLY A 241 -10.84 -7.86 -0.70
C GLY A 241 -11.69 -7.24 -1.80
N HIS A 242 -11.06 -6.93 -2.92
CA HIS A 242 -11.76 -6.38 -4.07
C HIS A 242 -12.75 -7.39 -4.66
N ALA A 243 -13.91 -6.93 -5.08
CA ALA A 243 -14.92 -7.72 -5.76
C ALA A 243 -15.75 -6.79 -6.65
N ASN A 244 -16.48 -7.38 -7.58
CA ASN A 244 -17.47 -6.70 -8.38
C ASN A 244 -18.67 -7.63 -8.58
N PRO A 245 -19.75 -7.17 -9.23
CA PRO A 245 -20.92 -8.02 -9.42
C PRO A 245 -20.66 -9.35 -10.17
N ASP A 246 -19.58 -9.43 -10.96
CA ASP A 246 -19.21 -10.63 -11.72
C ASP A 246 -18.46 -11.68 -10.87
N GLY A 247 -17.76 -11.27 -9.81
CA GLY A 247 -17.01 -12.20 -8.97
C GLY A 247 -16.12 -11.56 -7.90
N LEU A 248 -15.30 -12.40 -7.29
CA LEU A 248 -14.40 -12.01 -6.20
C LEU A 248 -12.94 -12.09 -6.68
N LYS A 249 -12.13 -11.05 -6.43
CA LYS A 249 -10.73 -11.05 -6.85
C LYS A 249 -9.88 -11.95 -5.95
N VAL A 250 -9.16 -12.89 -6.55
CA VAL A 250 -8.21 -13.78 -5.88
C VAL A 250 -6.83 -13.64 -6.54
N GLU A 251 -5.82 -14.29 -5.96
CA GLU A 251 -4.48 -14.32 -6.52
C GLU A 251 -4.28 -15.51 -7.46
N ARG A 252 -3.60 -15.27 -8.57
CA ARG A 252 -2.91 -16.32 -9.34
C ARG A 252 -1.67 -16.75 -8.58
N ARG A 253 -1.06 -17.87 -8.97
CA ARG A 253 0.19 -18.36 -8.35
C ARG A 253 1.35 -17.38 -8.42
N ASN A 254 1.37 -16.49 -9.41
CA ASN A 254 2.38 -15.43 -9.58
C ASN A 254 2.07 -14.15 -8.76
N GLY A 255 0.99 -14.13 -7.96
CA GLY A 255 0.55 -12.97 -7.18
C GLY A 255 -0.29 -11.93 -7.92
N ARG A 256 -0.51 -12.08 -9.24
CA ARG A 256 -1.42 -11.22 -10.00
C ARG A 256 -2.88 -11.48 -9.67
N GLY A 257 -3.70 -10.46 -9.83
CA GLY A 257 -5.15 -10.54 -9.71
C GLY A 257 -5.76 -11.51 -10.71
N MET A 258 -6.83 -12.16 -10.26
CA MET A 258 -7.75 -12.92 -11.10
C MET A 258 -9.14 -12.73 -10.52
N LEU A 259 -10.06 -12.25 -11.33
CA LEU A 259 -11.47 -12.26 -10.97
C LEU A 259 -11.97 -13.71 -11.03
N LEU A 260 -12.37 -14.28 -9.89
CA LEU A 260 -12.95 -15.61 -9.83
C LEU A 260 -14.48 -15.47 -9.95
N PRO A 261 -15.11 -15.97 -11.04
CA PRO A 261 -16.54 -15.81 -11.25
C PRO A 261 -17.35 -16.40 -10.10
N SER A 262 -18.48 -15.75 -9.80
CA SER A 262 -19.33 -16.11 -8.66
C SER A 262 -19.75 -17.60 -8.63
N GLN A 263 -20.03 -18.22 -9.78
CA GLN A 263 -20.37 -19.64 -9.87
C GLN A 263 -19.18 -20.53 -9.50
N GLU A 264 -17.99 -20.20 -9.96
CA GLU A 264 -16.77 -20.94 -9.62
C GLU A 264 -16.41 -20.78 -8.14
N PHE A 265 -16.62 -19.58 -7.59
CA PHE A 265 -16.45 -19.32 -6.17
C PHE A 265 -17.42 -20.16 -5.31
N ALA A 266 -18.69 -20.28 -5.73
CA ALA A 266 -19.65 -21.15 -5.05
C ALA A 266 -19.22 -22.62 -5.09
N LEU A 267 -18.69 -23.11 -6.22
CA LEU A 267 -18.13 -24.47 -6.32
C LEU A 267 -16.95 -24.68 -5.36
N LEU A 268 -16.14 -23.65 -5.11
CA LEU A 268 -15.07 -23.70 -4.11
C LEU A 268 -15.65 -23.83 -2.69
N LEU A 269 -16.66 -23.02 -2.35
CA LEU A 269 -17.31 -23.07 -1.03
C LEU A 269 -18.06 -24.38 -0.76
N GLN A 270 -18.56 -25.06 -1.80
CA GLN A 270 -19.16 -26.41 -1.66
C GLN A 270 -18.19 -27.44 -1.08
N GLN A 271 -16.88 -27.18 -1.14
CA GLN A 271 -15.86 -28.03 -0.50
C GLN A 271 -15.82 -27.89 1.04
N LEU A 272 -16.63 -27.00 1.62
CA LEU A 272 -16.77 -26.81 3.06
C LEU A 272 -18.03 -27.53 3.59
N PRO A 273 -17.92 -28.81 4.00
CA PRO A 273 -19.08 -29.64 4.38
C PRO A 273 -19.76 -29.21 5.68
N ASN A 274 -19.18 -28.28 6.44
CA ASN A 274 -19.75 -27.76 7.69
C ASN A 274 -20.01 -26.24 7.63
N LEU A 275 -19.88 -25.61 6.47
CA LEU A 275 -20.15 -24.18 6.30
C LEU A 275 -21.61 -23.85 6.66
N ARG A 276 -21.78 -22.80 7.45
CA ARG A 276 -23.07 -22.31 7.94
C ARG A 276 -23.31 -20.85 7.56
N LEU A 277 -22.24 -20.06 7.52
CA LEU A 277 -22.30 -18.65 7.18
C LEU A 277 -21.07 -18.25 6.36
N ALA A 278 -21.31 -17.46 5.31
CA ALA A 278 -20.28 -16.76 4.58
C ALA A 278 -20.49 -15.24 4.69
N VAL A 279 -19.42 -14.48 4.88
CA VAL A 279 -19.41 -13.01 4.87
C VAL A 279 -18.51 -12.57 3.71
N PHE A 280 -19.07 -11.85 2.76
CA PHE A 280 -18.36 -11.33 1.60
C PHE A 280 -18.17 -9.83 1.75
N ALA A 281 -17.15 -9.42 2.52
CA ALA A 281 -16.69 -8.04 2.65
C ALA A 281 -15.86 -7.62 1.41
N GLY A 282 -16.46 -7.79 0.24
CA GLY A 282 -15.99 -7.26 -1.03
C GLY A 282 -17.08 -6.45 -1.70
N CYS A 283 -16.68 -5.46 -2.50
CA CYS A 283 -17.58 -4.49 -3.12
C CYS A 283 -18.68 -5.18 -3.95
N GLU A 284 -19.92 -4.72 -3.78
CA GLU A 284 -21.06 -5.03 -4.65
C GLU A 284 -21.41 -6.54 -4.79
N THR A 285 -20.98 -7.38 -3.84
CA THR A 285 -21.28 -8.83 -3.82
C THR A 285 -22.76 -9.19 -3.60
N ALA A 286 -23.57 -8.22 -3.16
CA ALA A 286 -25.03 -8.32 -3.08
C ALA A 286 -25.76 -7.77 -4.33
N ARG A 287 -25.01 -7.32 -5.35
CA ARG A 287 -25.53 -6.86 -6.63
C ARG A 287 -25.15 -7.88 -7.71
N ALA A 288 -26.01 -8.05 -8.71
CA ALA A 288 -25.65 -8.89 -9.86
C ALA A 288 -25.05 -8.06 -11.01
N PRO A 289 -24.39 -8.72 -11.98
CA PRO A 289 -23.86 -8.08 -13.18
C PRO A 289 -24.88 -7.21 -13.91
N GLU A 290 -24.41 -6.11 -14.48
CA GLU A 290 -25.21 -5.28 -15.40
C GLU A 290 -25.37 -5.98 -16.77
N GLY A 291 -26.36 -5.55 -17.55
CA GLY A 291 -26.58 -6.08 -18.91
C GLY A 291 -27.60 -7.21 -19.02
N ALA A 292 -28.49 -7.34 -18.03
CA ALA A 292 -29.65 -8.22 -18.19
C ALA A 292 -30.50 -7.73 -19.37
N THR A 293 -30.72 -8.59 -20.36
CA THR A 293 -31.61 -8.31 -21.49
C THR A 293 -32.97 -8.97 -21.25
N ASP A 294 -34.04 -8.46 -21.89
CA ASP A 294 -35.36 -9.11 -21.85
C ASP A 294 -35.32 -10.57 -22.38
N ASP A 295 -34.27 -10.93 -23.14
CA ASP A 295 -34.02 -12.28 -23.66
C ASP A 295 -33.30 -13.21 -22.67
N ASP A 296 -32.88 -12.73 -21.49
CA ASP A 296 -32.18 -13.59 -20.54
C ASP A 296 -33.09 -14.69 -19.97
N PRO A 297 -32.57 -15.93 -19.84
CA PRO A 297 -33.32 -17.01 -19.23
C PRO A 297 -33.79 -16.63 -17.83
N TRP A 298 -35.07 -16.87 -17.56
CA TRP A 298 -35.59 -16.72 -16.20
C TRP A 298 -34.73 -17.56 -15.24
N PRO A 299 -34.13 -16.94 -14.20
CA PRO A 299 -34.58 -15.71 -13.55
C PRO A 299 -33.55 -14.55 -13.59
N GLY A 300 -32.77 -14.45 -14.67
CA GLY A 300 -31.77 -13.40 -14.90
C GLY A 300 -30.46 -13.59 -14.11
N PRO A 301 -29.46 -12.69 -14.30
CA PRO A 301 -28.19 -12.75 -13.57
C PRO A 301 -28.40 -12.60 -12.05
N LEU A 302 -27.58 -13.30 -11.27
CA LEU A 302 -27.66 -13.36 -9.81
C LEU A 302 -26.40 -12.78 -9.16
N SER A 303 -26.55 -12.15 -7.99
CA SER A 303 -25.41 -11.67 -7.22
C SER A 303 -24.54 -12.82 -6.71
N SER A 304 -23.28 -12.53 -6.35
CA SER A 304 -22.41 -13.53 -5.71
C SER A 304 -23.05 -14.13 -4.45
N ALA A 305 -23.73 -13.28 -3.65
CA ALA A 305 -24.43 -13.71 -2.46
C ALA A 305 -25.63 -14.64 -2.79
N ASP A 306 -26.42 -14.32 -3.81
CA ASP A 306 -27.53 -15.15 -4.28
C ASP A 306 -27.07 -16.52 -4.78
N ILE A 307 -25.99 -16.56 -5.57
CA ILE A 307 -25.43 -17.80 -6.09
C ILE A 307 -24.92 -18.67 -4.93
N CYS A 308 -24.15 -18.08 -4.00
CA CYS A 308 -23.59 -18.82 -2.88
C CYS A 308 -24.67 -19.28 -1.91
N VAL A 309 -25.70 -18.49 -1.66
CA VAL A 309 -26.80 -18.90 -0.77
C VAL A 309 -27.65 -20.01 -1.40
N ARG A 310 -27.78 -20.04 -2.73
CA ARG A 310 -28.46 -21.11 -3.46
C ARG A 310 -27.62 -22.39 -3.46
N ASP A 311 -26.31 -22.28 -3.70
CA ASP A 311 -25.49 -23.41 -4.12
C ASP A 311 -24.48 -23.92 -3.10
N ALA A 312 -24.10 -23.14 -2.08
CA ALA A 312 -22.98 -23.49 -1.22
C ALA A 312 -23.18 -23.26 0.28
N CYS A 313 -23.94 -22.25 0.70
CA CYS A 313 -23.97 -21.78 2.09
C CYS A 313 -25.38 -21.43 2.58
N PRO A 314 -25.85 -21.91 3.75
CA PRO A 314 -27.18 -21.60 4.29
C PRO A 314 -27.51 -20.11 4.41
N MET A 315 -26.51 -19.31 4.76
CA MET A 315 -26.63 -17.88 5.00
C MET A 315 -25.42 -17.16 4.42
N VAL A 316 -25.65 -16.03 3.75
CA VAL A 316 -24.58 -15.21 3.21
C VAL A 316 -24.82 -13.75 3.57
N ILE A 317 -23.81 -13.06 4.06
CA ILE A 317 -23.81 -11.60 4.17
C ILE A 317 -23.02 -11.05 2.98
N GLY A 318 -23.68 -10.31 2.09
CA GLY A 318 -23.04 -9.62 0.95
C GLY A 318 -23.12 -8.10 1.10
N MET A 319 -22.33 -7.36 0.33
CA MET A 319 -22.29 -5.89 0.39
C MET A 319 -22.97 -5.26 -0.83
N GLN A 320 -23.82 -4.25 -0.63
CA GLN A 320 -24.43 -3.48 -1.73
C GLN A 320 -23.48 -2.45 -2.35
N ALA A 321 -22.47 -2.03 -1.60
CA ALA A 321 -21.51 -0.98 -1.94
C ALA A 321 -20.14 -1.32 -1.35
N VAL A 322 -19.15 -0.44 -1.58
CA VAL A 322 -17.82 -0.56 -0.97
C VAL A 322 -17.92 -0.24 0.53
N LEU A 323 -17.58 -1.19 1.41
CA LEU A 323 -17.53 -0.92 2.84
C LEU A 323 -16.14 -0.40 3.23
N PRO A 324 -16.01 0.80 3.85
CA PRO A 324 -14.72 1.29 4.32
C PRO A 324 -14.08 0.36 5.38
N PHE A 325 -12.74 0.23 5.39
CA PHE A 325 -12.04 -0.66 6.33
C PHE A 325 -12.36 -0.39 7.81
N ARG A 326 -12.53 0.89 8.19
CA ARG A 326 -12.97 1.26 9.54
C ARG A 326 -14.32 0.61 9.88
N THR A 327 -15.27 0.71 8.96
CA THR A 327 -16.60 0.15 9.13
C THR A 327 -16.57 -1.38 9.13
N GLU A 328 -15.72 -1.99 8.30
CA GLU A 328 -15.49 -3.43 8.30
C GLU A 328 -14.95 -3.94 9.65
N ARG A 329 -14.07 -3.19 10.31
CA ARG A 329 -13.60 -3.51 11.67
C ARG A 329 -14.74 -3.49 12.68
N LEU A 330 -15.61 -2.48 12.62
CA LEU A 330 -16.80 -2.38 13.49
C LEU A 330 -17.76 -3.54 13.23
N LEU A 331 -18.07 -3.81 11.96
CA LEU A 331 -18.89 -4.95 11.54
C LEU A 331 -18.32 -6.24 12.12
N THR A 332 -17.05 -6.55 11.84
CA THR A 332 -16.37 -7.75 12.34
C THR A 332 -16.44 -7.85 13.86
N ARG A 333 -16.06 -6.80 14.59
CA ARG A 333 -16.07 -6.84 16.05
C ARG A 333 -17.45 -7.20 16.61
N PHE A 334 -18.45 -6.37 16.33
CA PHE A 334 -19.76 -6.50 16.96
C PHE A 334 -20.54 -7.70 16.44
N PHE A 335 -20.38 -8.03 15.15
CA PHE A 335 -21.03 -9.20 14.56
C PHE A 335 -20.51 -10.51 15.19
N TYR A 336 -19.18 -10.70 15.26
CA TYR A 336 -18.63 -11.94 15.81
C TYR A 336 -18.75 -12.00 17.34
N GLU A 337 -18.74 -10.87 18.05
CA GLU A 337 -19.07 -10.81 19.49
C GLU A 337 -20.50 -11.31 19.74
N ALA A 338 -21.50 -10.81 19.01
CA ALA A 338 -22.88 -11.25 19.12
C ALA A 338 -23.05 -12.71 18.69
N LEU A 339 -22.44 -13.10 17.57
CA LEU A 339 -22.52 -14.46 17.04
C LEU A 339 -21.95 -15.48 18.03
N THR A 340 -20.80 -15.21 18.64
CA THR A 340 -20.19 -16.10 19.63
C THR A 340 -20.88 -16.06 20.99
N ALA A 341 -21.74 -15.07 21.24
CA ALA A 341 -22.63 -15.02 22.41
C ALA A 341 -23.92 -15.83 22.22
N GLY A 342 -24.07 -16.57 21.10
CA GLY A 342 -25.27 -17.38 20.84
C GLY A 342 -26.43 -16.60 20.25
N GLN A 343 -26.24 -15.35 19.83
CA GLN A 343 -27.28 -14.60 19.15
C GLN A 343 -27.55 -15.21 17.76
N PRO A 344 -28.82 -15.20 17.30
CA PRO A 344 -29.14 -15.50 15.91
C PRO A 344 -28.33 -14.62 14.95
N VAL A 345 -28.03 -15.14 13.74
CA VAL A 345 -27.28 -14.39 12.72
C VAL A 345 -27.95 -13.06 12.37
N ALA A 346 -29.28 -13.04 12.30
CA ALA A 346 -30.03 -11.81 12.04
C ALA A 346 -29.85 -10.76 13.15
N GLU A 347 -29.93 -11.18 14.42
CA GLU A 347 -29.70 -10.31 15.58
C GLU A 347 -28.24 -9.84 15.66
N ALA A 348 -27.28 -10.72 15.38
CA ALA A 348 -25.87 -10.34 15.32
C ALA A 348 -25.61 -9.26 14.25
N LEU A 349 -26.25 -9.36 13.08
CA LEU A 349 -26.15 -8.33 12.05
C LEU A 349 -26.83 -7.02 12.48
N ARG A 350 -28.00 -7.08 13.11
CA ARG A 350 -28.69 -5.90 13.65
C ARG A 350 -27.83 -5.15 14.67
N LEU A 351 -27.21 -5.87 15.60
CA LEU A 351 -26.31 -5.28 16.60
C LEU A 351 -25.09 -4.61 15.95
N ALA A 352 -24.52 -5.23 14.92
CA ALA A 352 -23.44 -4.62 14.16
C ALA A 352 -23.91 -3.35 13.41
N ARG A 353 -25.11 -3.36 12.80
CA ARG A 353 -25.69 -2.15 12.17
C ARG A 353 -25.88 -1.01 13.16
N LEU A 354 -26.35 -1.30 14.37
CA LEU A 354 -26.50 -0.29 15.43
C LEU A 354 -25.14 0.30 15.84
N ALA A 355 -24.11 -0.54 15.97
CA ALA A 355 -22.77 -0.08 16.29
C ALA A 355 -22.18 0.80 15.18
N ILE A 356 -22.38 0.44 13.92
CA ILE A 356 -21.96 1.25 12.76
C ILE A 356 -22.72 2.58 12.75
N ASN A 357 -24.05 2.57 12.90
CA ASN A 357 -24.88 3.77 12.90
C ASN A 357 -24.53 4.73 14.05
N GLY A 358 -24.03 4.21 15.18
CA GLY A 358 -23.59 5.01 16.33
C GLY A 358 -22.16 5.54 16.24
N ASP A 359 -21.36 5.15 15.25
CA ASP A 359 -19.99 5.68 15.06
C ASP A 359 -20.02 6.98 14.26
N GLU A 360 -19.32 8.01 14.76
CA GLU A 360 -19.31 9.36 14.16
C GLU A 360 -18.73 9.44 12.73
N ASN A 361 -17.99 8.41 12.29
CA ASN A 361 -17.30 8.41 10.99
C ASN A 361 -17.73 7.24 10.09
N SER A 362 -18.75 6.48 10.49
CA SER A 362 -19.33 5.37 9.70
C SER A 362 -20.86 5.38 9.73
N GLY A 363 -21.46 6.06 10.70
CA GLY A 363 -22.90 6.10 10.94
C GLY A 363 -23.64 7.19 10.19
N ASP A 364 -24.58 7.88 10.85
CA ASP A 364 -25.29 9.04 10.28
C ASP A 364 -24.30 10.23 10.10
N PRO A 365 -24.18 10.84 8.91
CA PRO A 365 -25.01 10.70 7.69
C PRO A 365 -24.50 9.77 6.57
N LEU A 366 -23.46 8.95 6.79
CA LEU A 366 -22.75 8.18 5.77
C LEU A 366 -23.44 6.88 5.33
N LEU A 367 -24.40 6.36 6.10
CA LEU A 367 -25.24 5.19 5.78
C LEU A 367 -24.53 3.83 5.64
N ASP A 368 -23.29 3.67 6.10
CA ASP A 368 -22.56 2.42 5.91
C ASP A 368 -23.28 1.19 6.52
N TRP A 369 -24.11 1.40 7.55
CA TRP A 369 -24.90 0.34 8.19
C TRP A 369 -25.89 -0.35 7.23
N ALA A 370 -26.33 0.34 6.17
CA ALA A 370 -27.30 -0.18 5.20
C ALA A 370 -26.64 -1.08 4.14
N VAL A 371 -25.31 -1.09 4.07
CA VAL A 371 -24.54 -1.81 3.05
C VAL A 371 -24.62 -3.34 3.21
N PRO A 372 -24.41 -3.94 4.40
CA PRO A 372 -24.40 -5.39 4.55
C PRO A 372 -25.82 -5.97 4.47
N CYS A 373 -26.02 -6.95 3.60
CA CYS A 373 -27.31 -7.61 3.33
C CYS A 373 -27.26 -9.09 3.70
N LEU A 374 -28.23 -9.55 4.49
CA LEU A 374 -28.36 -10.96 4.85
C LEU A 374 -29.22 -11.72 3.84
N PHE A 375 -28.63 -12.72 3.19
CA PHE A 375 -29.30 -13.66 2.31
C PHE A 375 -29.49 -15.01 3.00
N VAL A 376 -30.68 -15.62 2.85
CA VAL A 376 -31.04 -16.90 3.47
C VAL A 376 -31.54 -17.94 2.46
N GLY A 377 -30.98 -19.15 2.46
CA GLY A 377 -31.29 -20.23 1.51
C GLY A 377 -32.51 -21.09 1.88
N GLY A 378 -33.44 -20.54 2.68
CA GLY A 378 -34.58 -21.27 3.25
C GLY A 378 -34.29 -21.98 4.57
N SER A 379 -33.23 -21.57 5.28
CA SER A 379 -33.05 -21.87 6.71
C SER A 379 -33.33 -20.58 7.50
N GLU A 380 -33.95 -20.67 8.67
CA GLU A 380 -33.99 -19.56 9.62
C GLU A 380 -32.56 -19.07 9.93
N PRO A 381 -32.30 -17.74 9.99
CA PRO A 381 -31.01 -17.17 10.34
C PRO A 381 -30.74 -17.23 11.86
N GLY A 382 -30.92 -18.43 12.42
CA GLY A 382 -30.83 -18.74 13.85
C GLY A 382 -29.40 -18.79 14.38
N ALA A 383 -29.26 -19.21 15.64
CA ALA A 383 -27.96 -19.30 16.30
C ALA A 383 -27.03 -20.33 15.64
N ILE A 384 -25.78 -19.96 15.40
CA ILE A 384 -24.75 -20.89 14.89
C ILE A 384 -24.07 -21.63 16.04
N ILE A 385 -23.87 -20.96 17.16
CA ILE A 385 -23.20 -21.49 18.34
C ILE A 385 -24.24 -21.81 19.42
N ASP A 386 -24.03 -22.91 20.12
CA ASP A 386 -24.83 -23.26 21.29
C ASP A 386 -24.44 -22.33 22.48
N PRO A 387 -25.35 -21.47 22.96
CA PRO A 387 -25.05 -20.53 24.06
C PRO A 387 -24.77 -21.24 25.38
N ASP A 388 -25.27 -22.47 25.56
CA ASP A 388 -25.10 -23.24 26.81
C ASP A 388 -23.80 -24.06 26.80
N ALA A 389 -23.16 -24.20 25.64
CA ALA A 389 -21.95 -24.98 25.49
C ALA A 389 -20.71 -24.26 26.07
N LYS A 390 -19.96 -24.95 26.92
CA LYS A 390 -18.77 -24.37 27.56
C LYS A 390 -17.59 -24.27 26.60
N ALA A 391 -17.08 -23.05 26.42
CA ALA A 391 -15.82 -22.80 25.73
C ALA A 391 -14.63 -23.36 26.51
N ARG A 392 -13.61 -23.82 25.78
CA ARG A 392 -12.33 -24.26 26.33
C ARG A 392 -11.22 -23.44 25.69
N PRO A 393 -10.62 -22.48 26.41
CA PRO A 393 -9.47 -21.75 25.91
C PRO A 393 -8.35 -22.72 25.53
N GLU A 394 -7.87 -22.65 24.30
CA GLU A 394 -6.61 -23.29 23.91
C GLU A 394 -5.47 -22.32 24.25
N PRO A 395 -4.36 -22.78 24.84
CA PRO A 395 -3.24 -21.91 25.13
C PRO A 395 -2.70 -21.33 23.83
N SER A 396 -2.62 -20.00 23.76
CA SER A 396 -2.02 -19.31 22.62
C SER A 396 -0.59 -19.82 22.41
N PRO A 397 -0.19 -20.16 21.18
CA PRO A 397 1.18 -20.54 20.91
C PRO A 397 2.11 -19.40 21.32
N ARG A 398 3.09 -19.72 22.17
CA ARG A 398 4.04 -18.73 22.70
C ARG A 398 5.00 -18.33 21.58
N ARG A 399 4.99 -17.06 21.20
CA ARG A 399 6.02 -16.48 20.33
C ARG A 399 7.31 -16.30 21.11
N ILE A 400 8.40 -16.86 20.61
CA ILE A 400 9.74 -16.72 21.17
C ILE A 400 10.43 -15.58 20.42
N SER A 401 10.50 -14.41 21.05
CA SER A 401 10.99 -13.19 20.43
C SER A 401 11.82 -12.37 21.40
N ARG A 402 12.99 -11.90 20.94
CA ARG A 402 13.80 -10.90 21.63
C ARG A 402 14.07 -9.73 20.71
N ARG A 403 13.28 -8.65 20.87
CA ARG A 403 13.43 -7.40 20.10
C ARG A 403 14.16 -6.36 20.92
N ILE A 404 15.37 -6.05 20.53
CA ILE A 404 16.28 -5.25 21.33
C ILE A 404 16.50 -3.90 20.65
N GLY A 405 15.92 -2.84 21.21
CA GLY A 405 16.12 -1.47 20.72
C GLY A 405 15.07 -0.98 19.71
N ILE A 406 14.07 -1.79 19.36
CA ILE A 406 12.95 -1.35 18.53
C ILE A 406 11.85 -0.76 19.41
N ARG A 407 11.38 0.44 19.06
CA ARG A 407 10.10 1.00 19.51
C ARG A 407 9.43 1.64 18.30
N GLN A 408 8.40 1.01 17.73
CA GLN A 408 7.65 1.59 16.62
C GLN A 408 6.18 1.78 16.99
N GLY A 409 5.62 2.93 16.60
CA GLY A 409 4.19 3.19 16.66
C GLY A 409 3.44 2.47 15.53
N GLU A 410 2.14 2.22 15.72
CA GLU A 410 1.33 1.45 14.77
C GLU A 410 1.17 2.12 13.40
N LEU A 411 1.17 3.45 13.37
CA LEU A 411 0.90 4.29 12.19
C LEU A 411 2.15 4.58 11.34
N ARG A 412 3.35 4.24 11.81
CA ARG A 412 4.63 4.68 11.22
C ARG A 412 5.22 3.71 10.19
N PHE A 413 4.36 3.07 9.40
CA PHE A 413 4.76 2.04 8.44
C PHE A 413 3.84 2.01 7.21
N ILE A 414 4.42 1.81 6.03
CA ILE A 414 3.72 1.55 4.77
C ILE A 414 4.14 0.17 4.26
N SER A 415 3.16 -0.71 4.04
CA SER A 415 3.39 -2.16 4.01
C SER A 415 4.23 -2.71 2.88
N ARG A 416 4.44 -1.99 1.76
CA ARG A 416 5.27 -2.41 0.61
C ARG A 416 5.18 -3.93 0.39
N LEU A 417 3.99 -4.36 -0.06
CA LEU A 417 3.49 -5.71 0.16
C LEU A 417 4.40 -6.81 -0.43
N ALA A 418 5.03 -6.54 -1.58
CA ALA A 418 5.95 -7.50 -2.22
C ALA A 418 7.18 -7.74 -1.34
N GLU A 419 7.77 -6.66 -0.82
CA GLU A 419 8.92 -6.64 0.06
C GLU A 419 8.62 -7.36 1.38
N LEU A 420 7.47 -7.07 2.00
CA LEU A 420 7.07 -7.75 3.24
C LEU A 420 6.86 -9.26 3.01
N ARG A 421 6.18 -9.65 1.92
CA ARG A 421 5.94 -11.05 1.58
C ARG A 421 7.24 -11.82 1.32
N GLU A 422 8.17 -11.23 0.56
CA GLU A 422 9.47 -11.83 0.29
C GLU A 422 10.27 -11.96 1.58
N GLY A 423 10.30 -10.92 2.42
CA GLY A 423 10.97 -10.96 3.72
C GLY A 423 10.45 -12.09 4.62
N VAL A 424 9.12 -12.26 4.68
CA VAL A 424 8.48 -13.35 5.43
C VAL A 424 8.86 -14.71 4.88
N ASP A 425 8.87 -14.89 3.55
CA ASP A 425 9.19 -16.20 2.96
C ASP A 425 10.66 -16.59 3.16
N VAL A 426 11.58 -15.63 3.06
CA VAL A 426 13.01 -15.86 3.35
C VAL A 426 13.22 -16.21 4.81
N LEU A 427 12.70 -15.41 5.74
CA LEU A 427 12.92 -15.63 7.18
C LEU A 427 12.10 -16.80 7.74
N SER A 428 11.05 -17.25 7.05
CA SER A 428 10.34 -18.49 7.36
C SER A 428 11.02 -19.75 6.81
N GLY A 429 12.09 -19.60 6.03
CA GLY A 429 12.78 -20.72 5.39
C GLY A 429 11.98 -21.39 4.27
N ARG A 430 11.01 -20.68 3.68
CA ARG A 430 10.21 -21.17 2.52
C ARG A 430 10.98 -21.07 1.21
N THR A 431 12.05 -20.29 1.20
CA THR A 431 12.97 -20.14 0.05
C THR A 431 14.34 -20.77 0.35
N SER A 432 15.16 -20.93 -0.69
CA SER A 432 16.56 -21.36 -0.55
C SER A 432 17.47 -20.27 0.04
N ALA A 433 16.97 -19.02 0.15
CA ALA A 433 17.75 -17.91 0.63
C ALA A 433 18.10 -18.08 2.10
N ARG A 434 19.34 -17.73 2.44
CA ARG A 434 19.93 -17.81 3.78
C ARG A 434 20.15 -16.44 4.38
N LEU A 435 20.37 -15.46 3.52
CA LEU A 435 20.54 -14.05 3.82
C LEU A 435 19.43 -13.24 3.14
N LEU A 436 18.70 -12.46 3.93
CA LEU A 436 17.85 -11.37 3.48
C LEU A 436 18.61 -10.06 3.66
N HIS A 437 18.96 -9.39 2.56
CA HIS A 437 19.68 -8.14 2.59
C HIS A 437 18.73 -6.98 2.26
N VAL A 438 18.36 -6.18 3.26
CA VAL A 438 17.51 -5.00 3.07
C VAL A 438 18.39 -3.77 2.87
N VAL A 439 18.41 -3.24 1.66
CA VAL A 439 19.23 -2.09 1.26
C VAL A 439 18.34 -0.88 1.02
N GLY A 440 18.74 0.28 1.53
CA GLY A 440 18.00 1.52 1.27
C GLY A 440 18.57 2.72 2.02
N MET A 441 18.21 3.92 1.61
CA MET A 441 18.66 5.16 2.24
C MET A 441 18.29 5.22 3.73
N PRO A 442 18.95 6.07 4.54
CA PRO A 442 18.47 6.36 5.90
C PRO A 442 16.99 6.74 5.90
N SER A 443 16.24 6.34 6.92
CA SER A 443 14.81 6.65 7.07
C SER A 443 13.86 6.16 5.96
N THR A 444 14.26 5.19 5.12
CA THR A 444 13.35 4.52 4.16
C THR A 444 12.48 3.42 4.79
N GLY A 445 12.56 3.22 6.10
CA GLY A 445 11.75 2.24 6.83
C GLY A 445 12.33 0.83 6.91
N LYS A 446 13.64 0.62 6.67
CA LYS A 446 14.31 -0.70 6.77
C LYS A 446 14.03 -1.42 8.10
N THR A 447 14.28 -0.74 9.23
CA THR A 447 13.98 -1.24 10.58
C THR A 447 12.50 -1.62 10.72
N ALA A 448 11.60 -0.79 10.18
CA ALA A 448 10.16 -1.01 10.25
C ALA A 448 9.72 -2.22 9.43
N LEU A 449 10.23 -2.36 8.20
CA LEU A 449 9.99 -3.53 7.38
C LEU A 449 10.41 -4.81 8.12
N LEU A 450 11.63 -4.84 8.66
CA LEU A 450 12.15 -6.04 9.32
C LEU A 450 11.40 -6.38 10.61
N ASP A 451 11.05 -5.38 11.42
CA ASP A 451 10.21 -5.60 12.61
C ASP A 451 8.84 -6.18 12.23
N ARG A 452 8.23 -5.67 11.16
CA ARG A 452 6.96 -6.16 10.63
C ARG A 452 7.06 -7.57 10.05
N VAL A 453 8.13 -7.89 9.33
CA VAL A 453 8.40 -9.26 8.88
C VAL A 453 8.45 -10.22 10.08
N LEU A 454 9.13 -9.85 11.17
CA LEU A 454 9.19 -10.67 12.39
C LEU A 454 7.83 -10.83 13.09
N GLU A 455 6.90 -9.88 12.95
CA GLU A 455 5.52 -10.02 13.44
C GLU A 455 4.70 -11.04 12.65
N GLU A 456 5.02 -11.25 11.38
CA GLU A 456 4.26 -12.13 10.49
C GLU A 456 4.78 -13.57 10.46
N LEU A 457 5.91 -13.84 11.12
CA LEU A 457 6.45 -15.19 11.25
C LEU A 457 5.51 -16.11 12.06
N GLU A 458 5.55 -17.39 11.69
CA GLU A 458 4.85 -18.45 12.41
C GLU A 458 5.38 -18.57 13.85
N PRO A 459 4.53 -18.80 14.86
CA PRO A 459 4.96 -18.80 16.26
C PRO A 459 6.09 -19.77 16.61
N GLN A 460 6.30 -20.82 15.82
CA GLN A 460 7.39 -21.79 16.01
C GLN A 460 8.78 -21.26 15.59
N ILE A 461 8.86 -20.13 14.87
CA ILE A 461 10.12 -19.53 14.45
C ILE A 461 10.58 -18.57 15.54
N ALA A 462 11.66 -18.93 16.25
CA ALA A 462 12.28 -18.06 17.23
C ALA A 462 12.93 -16.86 16.53
N ASN A 463 12.78 -15.65 17.07
CA ASN A 463 13.36 -14.47 16.44
C ASN A 463 14.14 -13.54 17.37
N LEU A 464 15.24 -13.03 16.85
CA LEU A 464 16.11 -12.03 17.49
C LEU A 464 16.19 -10.81 16.58
N PHE A 465 15.97 -9.63 17.14
CA PHE A 465 16.31 -8.36 16.50
C PHE A 465 17.30 -7.61 17.36
N VAL A 466 18.41 -7.17 16.78
CA VAL A 466 19.43 -6.36 17.44
C VAL A 466 20.08 -5.41 16.45
N SER A 467 20.45 -4.20 16.87
CA SER A 467 21.27 -3.30 16.03
C SER A 467 22.76 -3.51 16.26
N THR A 468 23.54 -3.38 15.18
CA THR A 468 25.00 -3.45 15.23
C THR A 468 25.57 -2.40 16.18
N LYS A 469 25.00 -1.18 16.16
CA LYS A 469 25.35 -0.10 17.11
C LYS A 469 25.29 -0.56 18.57
N ARG A 470 24.28 -1.35 18.93
CA ARG A 470 24.10 -1.85 20.29
C ARG A 470 25.07 -2.98 20.65
N LEU A 471 25.39 -3.86 19.70
CA LEU A 471 26.40 -4.89 19.89
C LEU A 471 27.78 -4.26 20.10
N LEU A 472 28.17 -3.31 19.25
CA LEU A 472 29.44 -2.60 19.33
C LEU A 472 29.60 -1.74 20.60
N ALA A 473 28.49 -1.34 21.23
CA ALA A 473 28.53 -0.67 22.52
C ALA A 473 28.93 -1.60 23.69
N LYS A 474 29.06 -2.91 23.46
CA LYS A 474 29.52 -3.88 24.46
C LYS A 474 31.03 -4.10 24.37
N PRO A 475 31.72 -4.39 25.50
CA PRO A 475 33.16 -4.65 25.50
C PRO A 475 33.57 -5.83 24.61
N ASP A 476 32.72 -6.85 24.51
CA ASP A 476 32.87 -7.99 23.61
C ASP A 476 31.55 -8.17 22.83
N PRO A 477 31.45 -7.59 21.62
CA PRO A 477 30.22 -7.61 20.83
C PRO A 477 29.81 -9.02 20.40
N LEU A 478 30.78 -9.89 20.07
CA LEU A 478 30.51 -11.27 19.66
C LEU A 478 30.01 -12.11 20.84
N HIS A 479 30.58 -11.93 22.03
CA HIS A 479 30.08 -12.57 23.23
C HIS A 479 28.64 -12.18 23.54
N GLU A 480 28.27 -10.90 23.39
CA GLU A 480 26.89 -10.46 23.57
C GLU A 480 25.95 -11.12 22.56
N LEU A 481 26.35 -11.23 21.28
CA LEU A 481 25.56 -11.95 20.27
C LEU A 481 25.38 -13.42 20.66
N CYS A 482 26.43 -14.10 21.10
CA CYS A 482 26.37 -15.48 21.58
C CYS A 482 25.39 -15.63 22.75
N ARG A 483 25.44 -14.71 23.73
CA ARG A 483 24.54 -14.70 24.88
C ARG A 483 23.08 -14.58 24.45
N LEU A 484 22.78 -13.63 23.55
CA LEU A 484 21.43 -13.40 23.05
C LEU A 484 20.86 -14.59 22.28
N VAL A 485 21.68 -15.24 21.45
CA VAL A 485 21.30 -16.45 20.72
C VAL A 485 21.09 -17.63 21.65
N ALA A 486 21.98 -17.84 22.63
CA ALA A 486 21.82 -18.89 23.63
C ALA A 486 20.52 -18.71 24.44
N GLU A 487 20.23 -17.49 24.89
CA GLU A 487 18.98 -17.18 25.60
C GLU A 487 17.73 -17.42 24.73
N LEU A 488 17.81 -17.09 23.43
CA LEU A 488 16.73 -17.36 22.49
C LEU A 488 16.47 -18.87 22.34
N MET A 489 17.54 -19.67 22.26
CA MET A 489 17.43 -21.13 22.16
C MET A 489 16.85 -21.76 23.43
N ASP A 490 17.30 -21.30 24.60
CA ASP A 490 16.75 -21.75 25.88
C ASP A 490 15.24 -21.44 25.97
N ASP A 491 14.80 -20.25 25.52
CA ASP A 491 13.38 -19.91 25.44
C ASP A 491 12.61 -20.78 24.43
N ALA A 492 13.28 -21.23 23.37
CA ALA A 492 12.76 -22.20 22.40
C ALA A 492 12.76 -23.65 22.91
N GLY A 493 13.27 -23.90 24.11
CA GLY A 493 13.31 -25.23 24.73
C GLY A 493 14.51 -26.08 24.29
N VAL A 494 15.49 -25.48 23.62
CA VAL A 494 16.74 -26.15 23.21
C VAL A 494 17.86 -25.66 24.11
N ARG A 495 18.54 -26.59 24.80
CA ARG A 495 19.64 -26.25 25.69
C ARG A 495 20.91 -25.97 24.88
N PRO A 496 21.41 -24.72 24.82
CA PRO A 496 22.60 -24.38 24.05
C PRO A 496 23.88 -24.78 24.79
N ALA A 497 24.97 -24.91 24.05
CA ALA A 497 26.31 -25.00 24.60
C ALA A 497 26.60 -23.82 25.54
N ARG A 498 27.17 -24.11 26.72
CA ARG A 498 27.61 -23.08 27.67
C ARG A 498 28.98 -22.54 27.28
N GLN A 499 29.20 -21.23 27.45
CA GLN A 499 30.49 -20.59 27.19
C GLN A 499 31.66 -21.31 27.90
N GLY A 500 31.57 -21.55 29.22
CA GLY A 500 32.62 -22.23 29.96
C GLY A 500 33.98 -21.53 29.87
N ARG A 501 34.96 -22.19 29.24
CA ARG A 501 36.31 -21.65 28.97
C ARG A 501 36.54 -21.31 27.49
N LEU A 502 35.51 -21.38 26.66
CA LEU A 502 35.59 -21.12 25.23
C LEU A 502 35.79 -19.62 24.98
N SER A 503 36.54 -19.30 23.93
CA SER A 503 36.53 -17.94 23.37
C SER A 503 35.14 -17.61 22.81
N ALA A 504 34.85 -16.33 22.55
CA ALA A 504 33.58 -15.95 21.94
C ALA A 504 33.37 -16.61 20.55
N GLY A 505 34.44 -16.73 19.75
CA GLY A 505 34.41 -17.44 18.46
C GLY A 505 34.15 -18.93 18.60
N ASP A 506 34.87 -19.62 19.49
CA ASP A 506 34.65 -21.06 19.73
C ASP A 506 33.25 -21.34 20.28
N TRP A 507 32.74 -20.44 21.12
CA TRP A 507 31.38 -20.55 21.64
C TRP A 507 30.34 -20.34 20.52
N TRP A 508 30.55 -19.37 19.65
CA TRP A 508 29.69 -19.13 18.49
C TRP A 508 29.60 -20.36 17.59
N GLU A 509 30.71 -20.99 17.24
CA GLU A 509 30.70 -22.20 16.41
C GLU A 509 29.88 -23.34 17.04
N ARG A 510 29.97 -23.52 18.37
CA ARG A 510 29.15 -24.51 19.09
C ARG A 510 27.67 -24.16 19.06
N LEU A 511 27.33 -22.89 19.23
CA LEU A 511 25.94 -22.43 19.14
C LEU A 511 25.37 -22.62 17.73
N LEU A 512 26.18 -22.41 16.69
CA LEU A 512 25.76 -22.66 15.30
C LEU A 512 25.42 -24.13 15.06
N ASP A 513 26.17 -25.07 15.63
CA ASP A 513 25.87 -26.50 15.55
C ASP A 513 24.54 -26.81 16.26
N ASP A 514 24.30 -26.25 17.45
CA ASP A 514 23.06 -26.43 18.21
C ASP A 514 21.85 -25.76 17.52
N LEU A 515 22.05 -24.66 16.78
CA LEU A 515 21.01 -23.92 16.05
C LEU A 515 20.48 -24.66 14.82
N THR A 516 21.20 -25.67 14.30
CA THR A 516 20.84 -26.33 13.03
C THR A 516 19.41 -26.87 13.00
N GLY A 517 18.87 -27.32 14.14
CA GLY A 517 17.51 -27.85 14.27
C GLY A 517 16.48 -26.87 14.86
N VAL A 518 16.81 -25.58 14.99
CA VAL A 518 15.92 -24.56 15.57
C VAL A 518 15.56 -23.54 14.49
N PRO A 519 14.30 -23.51 14.01
CA PRO A 519 13.83 -22.47 13.10
C PRO A 519 14.01 -21.09 13.73
N THR A 520 14.96 -20.32 13.19
CA THR A 520 15.41 -19.07 13.82
C THR A 520 15.59 -17.97 12.79
N ALA A 521 15.02 -16.80 13.05
CA ALA A 521 15.24 -15.58 12.27
C ALA A 521 16.06 -14.58 13.09
N ILE A 522 17.27 -14.26 12.64
CA ILE A 522 18.14 -13.27 13.27
C ILE A 522 18.16 -12.03 12.38
N VAL A 523 17.81 -10.88 12.96
CA VAL A 523 17.83 -9.59 12.28
C VAL A 523 18.90 -8.71 12.90
N VAL A 524 19.79 -8.20 12.06
CA VAL A 524 20.85 -7.25 12.41
C VAL A 524 20.61 -5.93 11.68
N ASP A 525 20.29 -4.89 12.44
CA ASP A 525 20.12 -3.53 11.90
C ASP A 525 21.44 -2.75 11.94
N ASP A 526 21.51 -1.61 11.26
CA ASP A 526 22.72 -0.77 11.14
C ASP A 526 23.95 -1.55 10.65
N GLY A 527 23.77 -2.48 9.71
CA GLY A 527 24.82 -3.38 9.25
C GLY A 527 25.99 -2.68 8.57
N ASP A 528 25.83 -1.41 8.13
CA ASP A 528 26.92 -0.59 7.61
C ASP A 528 28.09 -0.45 8.61
N LEU A 529 27.79 -0.52 9.92
CA LEU A 529 28.80 -0.45 10.99
C LEU A 529 29.70 -1.69 11.07
N LEU A 530 29.38 -2.77 10.35
CA LEU A 530 30.20 -3.99 10.31
C LEU A 530 31.47 -3.84 9.44
N VAL A 531 31.53 -2.84 8.57
CA VAL A 531 32.64 -2.60 7.62
C VAL A 531 33.67 -1.59 8.16
N GLY A 532 33.34 -0.88 9.25
CA GLY A 532 34.21 0.14 9.82
C GLY A 532 35.33 -0.40 10.73
N ASP A 533 36.21 0.50 11.16
CA ASP A 533 37.33 0.20 12.08
C ASP A 533 36.90 0.07 13.56
N ALA A 534 35.60 -0.05 13.84
CA ALA A 534 35.09 -0.18 15.19
C ALA A 534 35.58 -1.50 15.83
N PRO A 535 36.10 -1.48 17.07
CA PRO A 535 36.56 -2.70 17.74
C PRO A 535 35.48 -3.78 17.79
N GLY A 536 35.80 -5.00 17.31
CA GLY A 536 34.89 -6.14 17.28
C GLY A 536 33.94 -6.21 16.07
N ALA A 537 33.93 -5.21 15.18
CA ALA A 537 33.09 -5.23 13.96
C ALA A 537 33.45 -6.38 13.02
N SER A 538 34.75 -6.60 12.79
CA SER A 538 35.25 -7.70 11.94
C SER A 538 34.92 -9.09 12.50
N ASP A 539 34.98 -9.25 13.82
CA ASP A 539 34.62 -10.51 14.49
C ASP A 539 33.13 -10.82 14.34
N LEU A 540 32.27 -9.79 14.49
CA LEU A 540 30.83 -9.91 14.24
C LEU A 540 30.54 -10.25 12.78
N LEU A 541 31.16 -9.55 11.82
CA LEU A 541 30.98 -9.83 10.40
C LEU A 541 31.34 -11.29 10.09
N THR A 542 32.49 -11.75 10.58
CA THR A 542 32.94 -13.14 10.41
C THR A 542 31.95 -14.14 11.03
N ALA A 543 31.43 -13.86 12.21
CA ALA A 543 30.42 -14.69 12.87
C ALA A 543 29.11 -14.79 12.05
N LEU A 544 28.65 -13.67 11.48
CA LEU A 544 27.46 -13.64 10.62
C LEU A 544 27.68 -14.38 9.29
N VAL A 545 28.87 -14.29 8.70
CA VAL A 545 29.25 -15.10 7.52
C VAL A 545 29.20 -16.59 7.85
N LEU A 546 29.73 -17.00 9.01
CA LEU A 546 29.69 -18.41 9.42
C LEU A 546 28.25 -18.91 9.59
N LEU A 547 27.34 -18.08 10.13
CA LEU A 547 25.91 -18.41 10.24
C LEU A 547 25.28 -18.71 8.88
N THR A 548 25.54 -17.86 7.86
CA THR A 548 24.96 -18.03 6.52
C THR A 548 25.53 -19.21 5.76
N GLN A 549 26.71 -19.73 6.14
CA GLN A 549 27.34 -20.91 5.52
C GLN A 549 26.87 -22.25 6.11
N ARG A 550 26.39 -22.27 7.37
CA ARG A 550 26.02 -23.51 8.09
C ARG A 550 24.65 -24.04 7.70
N ARG A 551 24.54 -25.18 7.02
CA ARG A 551 23.22 -25.73 6.61
C ARG A 551 22.31 -25.97 7.83
N GLY A 552 21.18 -25.27 7.90
CA GLY A 552 20.20 -25.38 8.98
C GLY A 552 19.00 -24.45 8.76
N ASP A 553 18.11 -24.41 9.75
CA ASP A 553 16.85 -23.64 9.67
C ASP A 553 16.99 -22.18 10.13
N ALA A 554 18.20 -21.76 10.53
CA ALA A 554 18.48 -20.36 10.83
C ALA A 554 18.58 -19.50 9.55
N ARG A 555 18.03 -18.29 9.61
CA ARG A 555 18.01 -17.27 8.55
C ARG A 555 18.49 -15.94 9.10
N LEU A 556 19.31 -15.23 8.33
CA LEU A 556 19.85 -13.92 8.70
C LEU A 556 19.18 -12.83 7.86
N ALA A 557 18.75 -11.74 8.48
CA ALA A 557 18.45 -10.49 7.80
C ALA A 557 19.43 -9.40 8.23
N VAL A 558 19.89 -8.59 7.29
CA VAL A 558 20.72 -7.41 7.57
C VAL A 558 20.16 -6.20 6.87
N ALA A 559 20.05 -5.07 7.58
CA ALA A 559 19.69 -3.79 7.00
C ALA A 559 20.92 -2.89 6.83
N THR A 560 21.10 -2.33 5.65
CA THR A 560 22.22 -1.44 5.31
C THR A 560 21.82 -0.33 4.34
N THR A 561 22.72 0.62 4.10
CA THR A 561 22.55 1.70 3.12
C THR A 561 23.03 1.32 1.72
N GLY A 562 24.00 0.40 1.64
CA GLY A 562 24.53 -0.16 0.39
C GLY A 562 24.74 -1.67 0.47
N GLU A 563 25.21 -2.27 -0.63
CA GLU A 563 25.56 -3.70 -0.62
C GLU A 563 26.75 -3.99 0.30
N LEU A 564 26.73 -5.16 0.93
CA LEU A 564 27.66 -5.57 1.97
C LEU A 564 28.37 -6.83 1.47
N ALA A 565 29.34 -6.61 0.57
CA ALA A 565 30.04 -7.68 -0.15
C ALA A 565 30.60 -8.76 0.78
N GLY A 566 31.11 -8.38 1.95
CA GLY A 566 31.63 -9.33 2.95
C GLY A 566 30.62 -10.39 3.43
N LEU A 567 29.30 -10.14 3.37
CA LEU A 567 28.27 -11.13 3.68
C LEU A 567 27.80 -11.94 2.47
N THR A 568 27.89 -11.37 1.26
CA THR A 568 27.30 -11.94 0.04
C THR A 568 28.30 -12.74 -0.79
N GLU A 569 29.60 -12.40 -0.75
CA GLU A 569 30.66 -13.01 -1.58
C GLU A 569 30.78 -14.53 -1.43
N SER A 570 30.51 -15.06 -0.23
CA SER A 570 30.63 -16.50 0.05
C SER A 570 29.38 -17.32 -0.28
N LEU A 571 28.30 -16.67 -0.73
CA LEU A 571 26.99 -17.27 -0.99
C LEU A 571 26.69 -17.33 -2.48
N ARG A 572 25.85 -18.29 -2.89
CA ARG A 572 25.30 -18.33 -4.25
C ARG A 572 24.21 -17.27 -4.42
N ALA A 573 23.94 -16.86 -5.65
CA ALA A 573 22.85 -15.93 -5.96
C ALA A 573 21.49 -16.40 -5.41
N ALA A 574 21.17 -17.71 -5.52
CA ALA A 574 19.95 -18.29 -4.94
C ALA A 574 19.91 -18.36 -3.40
N GLU A 575 21.04 -18.12 -2.72
CA GLU A 575 21.17 -18.11 -1.24
C GLU A 575 21.09 -16.68 -0.67
N VAL A 576 21.07 -15.66 -1.51
CA VAL A 576 20.90 -14.25 -1.13
C VAL A 576 19.61 -13.72 -1.74
N ARG A 577 18.84 -12.99 -0.93
CA ARG A 577 17.70 -12.21 -1.41
C ARG A 577 17.89 -10.78 -0.99
N THR A 578 17.79 -9.87 -1.95
CA THR A 578 17.93 -8.44 -1.69
C THR A 578 16.56 -7.79 -1.73
N ILE A 579 16.26 -6.93 -0.76
CA ILE A 579 15.11 -6.04 -0.82
C ILE A 579 15.63 -4.63 -0.94
N ARG A 580 15.20 -3.88 -1.97
CA ARG A 580 15.60 -2.48 -2.15
C ARG A 580 14.47 -1.55 -1.75
N LEU A 581 14.70 -0.77 -0.70
CA LEU A 581 13.76 0.23 -0.22
C LEU A 581 14.18 1.62 -0.65
N ASP A 582 13.29 2.30 -1.37
CA ASP A 582 13.44 3.71 -1.71
C ASP A 582 12.74 4.62 -0.68
N ALA A 583 12.91 5.93 -0.82
CA ALA A 583 12.09 6.93 -0.15
C ALA A 583 10.59 6.67 -0.43
N LEU A 584 9.73 7.19 0.44
CA LEU A 584 8.30 7.16 0.15
C LEU A 584 8.00 8.07 -1.05
N SER A 585 7.06 7.67 -1.89
CA SER A 585 6.47 8.50 -2.93
C SER A 585 5.22 9.21 -2.41
N TRP A 586 4.84 10.34 -3.02
CA TRP A 586 3.59 11.01 -2.66
C TRP A 586 2.37 10.08 -2.74
N PRO A 587 2.17 9.24 -3.77
CA PRO A 587 0.97 8.40 -3.80
C PRO A 587 0.95 7.34 -2.68
N GLU A 588 2.11 6.82 -2.24
CA GLU A 588 2.18 5.94 -1.05
C GLU A 588 1.73 6.69 0.21
N VAL A 589 2.24 7.91 0.42
CA VAL A 589 1.89 8.76 1.56
C VAL A 589 0.43 9.17 1.52
N TRP A 590 -0.09 9.54 0.35
CA TRP A 590 -1.49 9.89 0.15
C TRP A 590 -2.42 8.73 0.45
N GLN A 591 -2.10 7.53 -0.05
CA GLN A 591 -2.88 6.33 0.26
C GLN A 591 -2.88 6.04 1.77
N TRP A 592 -1.74 6.21 2.43
CA TRP A 592 -1.62 6.08 3.87
C TRP A 592 -2.43 7.17 4.63
N ILE A 593 -2.41 8.44 4.18
CA ILE A 593 -3.21 9.53 4.75
C ILE A 593 -4.70 9.21 4.63
N ARG A 594 -5.15 8.82 3.43
CA ARG A 594 -6.57 8.50 3.18
C ARG A 594 -7.11 7.43 4.12
N ARG A 595 -6.25 6.47 4.47
CA ARG A 595 -6.60 5.36 5.33
C ARG A 595 -6.53 5.71 6.81
N ASN A 596 -5.44 6.34 7.24
CA ASN A 596 -5.12 6.49 8.66
C ASN A 596 -5.51 7.85 9.23
N LEU A 597 -5.60 8.87 8.39
CA LEU A 597 -5.82 10.28 8.77
C LEU A 597 -6.99 10.89 7.99
N PRO A 598 -8.22 10.34 8.10
CA PRO A 598 -9.38 10.80 7.33
C PRO A 598 -9.74 12.27 7.57
N THR A 599 -9.31 12.87 8.68
CA THR A 599 -9.43 14.32 8.91
C THR A 599 -8.76 15.13 7.80
N LEU A 600 -7.58 14.70 7.34
CA LEU A 600 -6.83 15.43 6.32
C LEU A 600 -7.44 15.30 4.93
N THR A 601 -8.19 14.24 4.64
CA THR A 601 -8.84 14.06 3.33
C THR A 601 -9.95 15.07 3.04
N ARG A 602 -10.29 15.91 4.03
CA ARG A 602 -11.18 17.07 3.86
C ARG A 602 -10.51 18.22 3.11
N TYR A 603 -9.18 18.24 3.03
CA TYR A 603 -8.42 19.14 2.14
C TYR A 603 -8.22 18.49 0.76
N PRO A 604 -8.15 19.28 -0.33
CA PRO A 604 -7.81 18.76 -1.65
C PRO A 604 -6.42 18.12 -1.66
N GLU A 605 -6.27 17.00 -2.38
CA GLU A 605 -4.99 16.26 -2.50
C GLU A 605 -3.85 17.18 -2.97
N GLN A 606 -4.12 18.05 -3.95
CA GLN A 606 -3.14 18.97 -4.52
C GLN A 606 -2.57 19.97 -3.50
N ASP A 607 -3.37 20.36 -2.49
CA ASP A 607 -2.91 21.27 -1.45
C ASP A 607 -2.05 20.53 -0.42
N LEU A 608 -2.41 19.29 -0.08
CA LEU A 608 -1.61 18.44 0.80
C LEU A 608 -0.30 18.00 0.14
N SER A 609 -0.30 17.73 -1.17
CA SER A 609 0.91 17.30 -1.89
C SER A 609 2.02 18.35 -1.83
N ARG A 610 1.66 19.64 -1.75
CA ARG A 610 2.62 20.75 -1.58
C ARG A 610 3.35 20.69 -0.23
N LEU A 611 2.69 20.16 0.80
CA LEU A 611 3.27 19.99 2.13
C LEU A 611 4.26 18.82 2.19
N TYR A 612 4.35 18.00 1.14
CA TYR A 612 5.20 16.80 1.12
C TYR A 612 6.70 17.10 1.34
N THR A 613 7.16 18.28 0.93
CA THR A 613 8.53 18.77 1.15
C THR A 613 8.81 19.04 2.64
N ASP A 614 7.81 19.59 3.34
CA ASP A 614 7.93 20.11 4.70
C ASP A 614 7.53 19.09 5.76
N VAL A 615 6.48 18.30 5.50
CA VAL A 615 5.94 17.28 6.40
C VAL A 615 6.65 15.96 6.13
N ARG A 616 7.88 15.89 6.64
CA ARG A 616 8.90 14.90 6.26
C ARG A 616 8.71 13.49 6.80
N HIS A 617 7.90 13.33 7.83
CA HIS A 617 7.72 12.06 8.54
C HIS A 617 6.24 11.76 8.74
N LEU A 618 5.87 10.48 8.78
CA LEU A 618 4.48 10.06 9.01
C LEU A 618 3.95 10.61 10.35
N GLU A 619 4.81 10.76 11.35
CA GLU A 619 4.50 11.39 12.63
C GLU A 619 4.05 12.85 12.52
N LEU A 620 4.62 13.60 11.58
CA LEU A 620 4.24 15.01 11.38
C LEU A 620 2.87 15.10 10.68
N TRP A 621 2.54 14.12 9.84
CA TRP A 621 1.20 14.01 9.27
C TRP A 621 0.16 13.67 10.33
N GLU A 622 0.47 12.77 11.27
CA GLU A 622 -0.39 12.49 12.44
C GLU A 622 -0.66 13.79 13.23
N GLN A 623 0.39 14.53 13.58
CA GLN A 623 0.26 15.80 14.31
C GLN A 623 -0.52 16.85 13.52
N LEU A 624 -0.33 16.93 12.19
CA LEU A 624 -1.09 17.82 11.33
C LEU A 624 -2.58 17.48 11.34
N ALA A 625 -2.92 16.18 11.34
CA ALA A 625 -4.30 15.74 11.41
C ALA A 625 -4.96 16.13 12.74
N ASP A 626 -4.24 16.01 13.86
CA ASP A 626 -4.71 16.44 15.17
C ASP A 626 -4.93 17.95 15.23
N LEU A 627 -4.02 18.75 14.68
CA LEU A 627 -4.15 20.20 14.59
C LEU A 627 -5.33 20.62 13.69
N ALA A 628 -5.49 19.97 12.54
CA ALA A 628 -6.60 20.23 11.63
C ALA A 628 -7.96 19.88 12.28
N ALA A 629 -8.04 18.78 13.03
CA ALA A 629 -9.22 18.41 13.79
C ALA A 629 -9.58 19.47 14.84
N GLN A 630 -8.58 20.02 15.53
CA GLN A 630 -8.75 21.07 16.54
C GLN A 630 -9.15 22.41 15.93
N ASN A 631 -8.63 22.75 14.74
CA ASN A 631 -8.95 23.99 14.05
C ASN A 631 -10.42 24.05 13.61
N GLY A 632 -10.98 22.92 13.15
CA GLY A 632 -12.39 22.79 12.79
C GLY A 632 -12.79 23.45 11.47
N THR A 633 -11.95 24.33 10.89
CA THR A 633 -12.10 24.88 9.52
C THR A 633 -11.15 24.17 8.55
N PHE A 634 -11.71 23.56 7.50
CA PHE A 634 -10.98 22.77 6.49
C PHE A 634 -10.71 23.60 5.22
N GLU A 635 -10.23 24.83 5.41
CA GLU A 635 -9.94 25.76 4.31
C GLU A 635 -8.45 25.64 3.91
N PRO A 636 -8.11 25.39 2.63
CA PRO A 636 -6.71 25.17 2.21
C PRO A 636 -5.73 26.29 2.61
N ARG A 637 -6.21 27.53 2.70
CA ARG A 637 -5.43 28.71 3.16
C ARG A 637 -4.91 28.60 4.59
N ASP A 638 -5.48 27.73 5.42
CA ASP A 638 -5.09 27.54 6.81
C ASP A 638 -3.90 26.58 6.95
N LEU A 639 -3.66 25.70 5.96
CA LEU A 639 -2.61 24.68 6.00
C LEU A 639 -1.21 25.24 6.31
N PRO A 640 -0.75 26.36 5.70
CA PRO A 640 0.56 26.91 6.02
C PRO A 640 0.70 27.34 7.49
N LEU A 641 -0.38 27.80 8.13
CA LEU A 641 -0.38 28.16 9.55
C LEU A 641 -0.28 26.92 10.43
N LEU A 642 -1.04 25.86 10.09
CA LEU A 642 -1.00 24.58 10.82
C LEU A 642 0.38 23.93 10.73
N VAL A 643 1.02 23.96 9.55
CA VAL A 643 2.37 23.42 9.37
C VAL A 643 3.41 24.22 10.16
N ARG A 644 3.29 25.55 10.25
CA ARG A 644 4.15 26.37 11.12
C ARG A 644 4.03 26.00 12.61
N GLN A 645 2.84 25.58 13.05
CA GLN A 645 2.63 25.13 14.44
C GLN A 645 3.32 23.80 14.75
N LEU A 646 3.63 22.98 13.74
CA LEU A 646 4.44 21.77 13.91
C LEU A 646 5.92 22.07 14.24
N GLY A 647 6.36 23.33 14.11
CA GLY A 647 7.77 23.72 14.31
C GLY A 647 8.69 23.33 13.15
N VAL A 648 8.12 22.95 12.00
CA VAL A 648 8.86 22.63 10.77
C VAL A 648 9.49 23.92 10.24
N GLY A 649 10.83 24.01 10.28
CA GLY A 649 11.59 25.14 9.72
C GLY A 649 12.39 26.01 10.72
N ALA A 650 12.32 25.77 12.03
CA ALA A 650 13.29 26.39 12.95
C ALA A 650 14.55 25.51 12.98
N ALA A 651 15.70 26.04 12.54
CA ALA A 651 17.00 25.42 12.78
C ALA A 651 17.11 25.09 14.27
N GLN A 652 17.02 23.80 14.62
CA GLN A 652 17.28 23.37 15.98
C GLN A 652 18.77 23.60 16.24
N GLN A 653 19.09 24.70 16.94
CA GLN A 653 20.24 24.66 17.84
C GLN A 653 19.99 23.48 18.77
N ALA A 654 20.94 22.54 18.84
CA ALA A 654 20.91 21.42 19.76
C ALA A 654 20.44 21.94 21.13
N PRO A 655 19.32 21.44 21.68
CA PRO A 655 18.78 21.99 22.91
C PRO A 655 19.86 21.85 24.00
N PRO A 656 20.13 22.91 24.79
CA PRO A 656 20.95 22.74 25.98
C PRO A 656 20.21 21.73 26.85
N VAL A 657 20.91 20.68 27.28
CA VAL A 657 20.39 19.60 28.12
C VAL A 657 19.62 20.21 29.29
N SER A 658 18.30 20.27 29.17
CA SER A 658 17.41 20.75 30.22
C SER A 658 17.06 19.57 31.11
N ASN A 659 17.68 19.54 32.28
CA ASN A 659 17.35 18.59 33.34
C ASN A 659 15.91 18.80 33.83
N GLY A 660 15.10 17.74 33.74
CA GLY A 660 13.77 17.58 34.35
C GLY A 660 12.76 17.06 33.33
N SER A 661 12.06 15.94 33.50
CA SER A 661 11.93 15.01 34.63
C SER A 661 11.35 13.68 34.11
N ASP A 662 12.03 12.58 34.45
CA ASP A 662 11.53 11.21 34.67
C ASP A 662 10.38 10.65 33.80
N PHE A 663 10.74 10.05 32.66
CA PHE A 663 10.12 8.81 32.17
C PHE A 663 11.17 8.02 31.37
N PHE A 664 11.40 6.76 31.74
CA PHE A 664 12.46 5.83 31.29
C PHE A 664 13.77 5.86 32.08
N GLY A 665 13.95 4.83 32.90
CA GLY A 665 15.23 4.53 33.54
C GLY A 665 16.26 4.05 32.51
N ALA A 666 17.41 4.71 32.49
CA ALA A 666 18.66 4.19 31.98
C ALA A 666 19.80 4.69 32.89
N GLY A 667 20.62 3.75 33.37
CA GLY A 667 21.87 4.06 34.06
C GLY A 667 22.93 4.55 33.07
N SER A 668 23.59 5.65 33.47
CA SER A 668 24.95 6.13 33.17
C SER A 668 25.49 6.02 31.74
N GLY A 669 25.68 7.19 31.13
CA GLY A 669 26.28 7.40 29.82
C GLY A 669 27.76 7.04 29.71
N ALA A 670 28.13 6.68 28.48
CA ALA A 670 29.50 6.67 27.99
C ALA A 670 29.64 7.80 26.95
N PRO A 671 30.79 8.48 26.87
CA PRO A 671 31.00 9.63 26.00
C PRO A 671 31.08 9.23 24.52
N GLU A 672 30.47 10.05 23.66
CA GLU A 672 30.55 10.00 22.20
C GLU A 672 32.01 10.16 21.75
N ALA A 673 32.62 9.07 21.31
CA ALA A 673 33.90 9.09 20.61
C ALA A 673 33.66 9.41 19.13
N GLU A 674 34.46 10.34 18.62
CA GLU A 674 34.48 10.84 17.24
C GLU A 674 34.37 9.72 16.20
N ALA A 675 33.39 9.86 15.32
CA ALA A 675 33.11 8.92 14.24
C ALA A 675 34.29 8.87 13.24
N ALA A 676 35.03 7.76 13.27
CA ALA A 676 35.98 7.39 12.24
C ALA A 676 35.25 7.21 10.89
N ALA A 677 35.89 7.67 9.82
CA ALA A 677 35.37 7.68 8.45
C ALA A 677 34.99 6.25 7.99
N ALA A 678 33.69 5.97 7.92
CA ALA A 678 33.12 4.75 7.38
C ALA A 678 33.06 4.81 5.83
N ALA A 679 33.06 3.65 5.19
CA ALA A 679 32.83 3.45 3.74
C ALA A 679 31.63 4.27 3.23
N PRO A 680 31.58 4.68 1.94
CA PRO A 680 30.62 5.67 1.46
C PRO A 680 29.19 5.14 1.59
N VAL A 681 28.51 5.57 2.66
CA VAL A 681 27.08 5.43 2.87
C VAL A 681 26.38 6.10 1.68
N ARG A 682 25.45 5.40 1.02
CA ARG A 682 24.63 6.03 -0.05
C ARG A 682 23.96 7.28 0.55
N ARG A 683 24.20 8.45 -0.06
CA ARG A 683 23.69 9.77 0.35
C ARG A 683 22.73 10.38 -0.69
N ALA A 684 21.96 11.38 -0.28
CA ALA A 684 21.12 12.15 -1.21
C ALA A 684 22.01 12.80 -2.29
N LEU A 685 21.48 12.95 -3.52
CA LEU A 685 22.20 13.68 -4.58
C LEU A 685 22.38 15.13 -4.15
N ARG A 686 23.51 15.74 -4.45
CA ARG A 686 23.80 17.13 -4.11
C ARG A 686 23.83 17.98 -5.38
N LEU A 687 22.95 18.97 -5.42
CA LEU A 687 22.80 19.88 -6.54
C LEU A 687 23.32 21.28 -6.14
N ALA A 688 24.29 21.78 -6.88
CA ALA A 688 24.76 23.15 -6.82
C ALA A 688 24.21 23.94 -8.01
N VAL A 689 23.56 25.07 -7.74
CA VAL A 689 22.95 25.92 -8.76
C VAL A 689 23.50 27.34 -8.66
N ALA A 690 23.88 27.95 -9.78
CA ALA A 690 24.27 29.34 -9.85
C ALA A 690 23.65 30.04 -11.06
N GLY A 691 23.06 31.22 -10.86
CA GLY A 691 22.43 31.97 -11.93
C GLY A 691 21.65 33.18 -11.42
N PRO A 692 21.39 34.17 -12.29
CA PRO A 692 20.72 35.41 -11.90
C PRO A 692 19.29 35.19 -11.39
N PHE A 693 18.61 34.14 -11.86
CA PHE A 693 17.20 33.84 -11.54
C PHE A 693 17.01 32.77 -10.43
N THR A 694 18.09 32.14 -9.97
CA THR A 694 18.08 31.08 -8.96
C THR A 694 18.57 31.56 -7.59
N ALA A 695 19.29 32.69 -7.55
CA ALA A 695 19.82 33.28 -6.33
C ALA A 695 18.73 33.58 -5.28
N GLY A 696 18.90 33.03 -4.07
CA GLY A 696 18.01 33.27 -2.92
C GLY A 696 16.67 32.53 -2.98
N ARG A 697 16.48 31.58 -3.90
CA ARG A 697 15.22 30.86 -4.13
C ARG A 697 15.28 29.37 -3.76
N ARG A 698 16.18 28.97 -2.85
CA ARG A 698 16.43 27.57 -2.46
C ARG A 698 15.17 26.78 -2.12
N GLU A 699 14.32 27.34 -1.26
CA GLU A 699 13.10 26.69 -0.79
C GLU A 699 12.10 26.51 -1.94
N GLU A 700 11.93 27.53 -2.78
CA GLU A 700 11.08 27.48 -3.98
C GLU A 700 11.57 26.41 -4.96
N ILE A 701 12.89 26.31 -5.18
CA ILE A 701 13.49 25.28 -6.04
C ILE A 701 13.24 23.89 -5.44
N ALA A 702 13.46 23.68 -4.13
CA ALA A 702 13.24 22.39 -3.48
C ALA A 702 11.77 21.91 -3.61
N VAL A 703 10.81 22.81 -3.41
CA VAL A 703 9.38 22.51 -3.61
C VAL A 703 9.10 22.20 -5.07
N ALA A 704 9.61 23.01 -6.00
CA ALA A 704 9.37 22.81 -7.43
C ALA A 704 9.91 21.46 -7.92
N VAL A 705 11.12 21.08 -7.51
CA VAL A 705 11.69 19.80 -7.92
C VAL A 705 10.98 18.62 -7.25
N THR A 706 10.55 18.76 -5.99
CA THR A 706 9.76 17.73 -5.32
C THR A 706 8.42 17.47 -6.05
N GLN A 707 7.72 18.53 -6.48
CA GLN A 707 6.49 18.36 -7.25
C GLN A 707 6.73 17.81 -8.66
N CYS A 708 7.88 18.13 -9.27
CA CYS A 708 8.32 17.48 -10.51
C CYS A 708 8.53 15.96 -10.30
N ALA A 709 9.18 15.56 -9.21
CA ALA A 709 9.34 14.16 -8.83
C ALA A 709 8.00 13.46 -8.61
N ILE A 710 7.04 14.10 -7.93
CA ILE A 710 5.67 13.58 -7.75
C ILE A 710 5.00 13.31 -9.09
N ARG A 711 5.06 14.29 -10.01
CA ARG A 711 4.40 14.18 -11.32
C ARG A 711 4.99 13.08 -12.20
N HIS A 712 6.29 12.85 -12.09
CA HIS A 712 6.99 11.81 -12.83
C HIS A 712 7.10 10.48 -12.07
N ASP A 713 6.36 10.32 -10.96
CA ASP A 713 6.38 9.13 -10.11
C ASP A 713 7.79 8.69 -9.65
N VAL A 714 8.65 9.65 -9.31
CA VAL A 714 9.96 9.42 -8.71
C VAL A 714 9.85 9.59 -7.19
N PRO A 715 10.19 8.57 -6.37
CA PRO A 715 10.05 8.66 -4.93
C PRO A 715 11.00 9.67 -4.27
N GLY A 716 10.60 10.20 -3.11
CA GLY A 716 11.39 11.12 -2.31
C GLY A 716 11.13 12.60 -2.55
N ARG A 717 11.93 13.43 -1.88
CA ARG A 717 11.80 14.89 -1.81
C ARG A 717 13.16 15.56 -1.92
N VAL A 718 13.16 16.83 -2.33
CA VAL A 718 14.35 17.68 -2.33
C VAL A 718 14.36 18.54 -1.08
N VAL A 719 15.50 18.62 -0.39
CA VAL A 719 15.66 19.39 0.84
C VAL A 719 16.49 20.65 0.62
N ALA A 720 15.98 21.77 1.14
CA ALA A 720 16.63 23.07 1.19
C ALA A 720 17.30 23.29 2.55
N GLY A 721 18.42 22.61 2.83
CA GLY A 721 19.18 22.79 4.08
C GLY A 721 20.31 21.79 4.23
N GLU A 722 21.26 22.05 5.14
CA GLU A 722 22.13 20.97 5.65
C GLU A 722 21.22 20.00 6.41
N THR A 723 20.72 18.96 5.74
CA THR A 723 20.05 17.90 6.48
C THR A 723 21.10 17.18 7.32
N GLY A 724 20.91 17.26 8.63
CA GLY A 724 21.59 16.41 9.59
C GLY A 724 21.53 14.97 9.13
N GLN A 725 22.64 14.26 9.30
CA GLN A 725 22.77 12.83 9.03
C GLN A 725 21.50 12.07 9.47
N GLY A 726 20.82 11.38 8.56
CA GLY A 726 19.72 10.46 8.90
C GLY A 726 18.39 10.62 8.17
N GLU A 727 18.20 11.60 7.28
CA GLU A 727 16.93 11.76 6.53
C GLU A 727 16.89 11.03 5.18
N SER A 728 15.68 10.59 4.78
CA SER A 728 15.41 10.06 3.44
C SER A 728 15.11 11.23 2.50
N ALA A 729 16.10 11.65 1.70
CA ALA A 729 15.94 12.66 0.67
C ALA A 729 16.38 12.13 -0.70
N LEU A 730 15.66 12.54 -1.75
CA LEU A 730 16.05 12.31 -3.13
C LEU A 730 17.30 13.12 -3.44
N ALA A 731 17.26 14.40 -3.09
CA ALA A 731 18.39 15.30 -3.27
C ALA A 731 18.42 16.42 -2.24
N GLU A 732 19.58 17.03 -2.11
CA GLU A 732 19.89 18.19 -1.29
C GLU A 732 20.35 19.31 -2.22
N LEU A 733 19.72 20.47 -2.08
CA LEU A 733 20.22 21.70 -2.69
C LEU A 733 21.34 22.24 -1.82
N LEU A 734 22.53 22.51 -2.37
CA LEU A 734 23.67 22.96 -1.58
C LEU A 734 23.56 24.45 -1.19
N PRO A 735 24.01 24.88 0.01
CA PRO A 735 23.92 26.29 0.43
C PRO A 735 24.67 27.30 -0.45
N GLN A 736 25.63 26.87 -1.28
CA GLN A 736 26.51 27.70 -2.11
C GLN A 736 25.80 28.35 -3.34
N GLU A 737 24.51 28.67 -3.21
CA GLU A 737 23.62 29.20 -4.29
C GLU A 737 23.74 30.71 -4.55
N LEU A 738 24.51 31.44 -3.75
CA LEU A 738 24.58 32.91 -3.81
C LEU A 738 25.71 33.39 -4.74
N ALA A 739 25.87 32.75 -5.90
CA ALA A 739 26.77 33.20 -6.95
C ALA A 739 25.98 33.79 -8.12
N PHE A 740 26.50 34.89 -8.68
CA PHE A 740 26.00 35.53 -9.90
C PHE A 740 24.67 36.28 -9.75
N ALA A 741 24.27 36.58 -8.51
CA ALA A 741 23.08 37.40 -8.20
C ALA A 741 23.22 38.88 -8.63
N HIS A 742 24.45 39.37 -8.78
CA HIS A 742 24.76 40.77 -9.10
C HIS A 742 25.87 40.89 -10.15
N GLY A 743 25.49 41.17 -11.40
CA GLY A 743 26.43 41.37 -12.52
C GLY A 743 26.98 40.08 -13.12
N VAL A 744 27.65 40.21 -14.27
CA VAL A 744 28.30 39.08 -14.95
C VAL A 744 29.56 38.70 -14.16
N PRO A 745 29.70 37.45 -13.69
CA PRO A 745 30.86 37.03 -12.92
C PRO A 745 32.14 37.01 -13.74
N SER A 746 33.29 37.16 -13.07
CA SER A 746 34.57 36.93 -13.73
C SER A 746 34.82 35.43 -13.92
N GLU A 747 35.63 35.08 -14.91
CA GLU A 747 36.09 33.71 -15.15
C GLU A 747 36.62 33.04 -13.87
N ARG A 748 37.39 33.79 -13.07
CA ARG A 748 37.96 33.33 -11.81
C ARG A 748 36.90 33.00 -10.76
N ASP A 749 35.81 33.77 -10.72
CA ASP A 749 34.71 33.54 -9.79
C ASP A 749 33.95 32.26 -10.17
N VAL A 750 33.76 32.01 -11.47
CA VAL A 750 33.14 30.77 -11.98
C VAL A 750 33.98 29.54 -11.64
N CYS A 751 35.30 29.59 -11.91
CA CYS A 751 36.20 28.49 -11.52
C CYS A 751 36.18 28.23 -10.02
N ARG A 752 36.25 29.28 -9.21
CA ARG A 752 36.23 29.15 -7.74
C ARG A 752 34.92 28.55 -7.24
N TRP A 753 33.78 28.99 -7.77
CA TRP A 753 32.48 28.45 -7.41
C TRP A 753 32.37 26.95 -7.73
N MET A 754 32.84 26.53 -8.92
CA MET A 754 32.89 25.11 -9.30
C MET A 754 33.74 24.27 -8.34
N GLU A 755 34.89 24.80 -7.90
CA GLU A 755 35.76 24.15 -6.92
C GLU A 755 35.13 24.07 -5.53
N ASP A 756 34.51 25.16 -5.07
CA ASP A 756 33.82 25.22 -3.77
C ASP A 756 32.62 24.25 -3.74
N ALA A 757 31.86 24.15 -4.84
CA ALA A 757 30.77 23.17 -4.99
C ALA A 757 31.30 21.73 -4.97
N ALA A 758 32.44 21.45 -5.61
CA ALA A 758 33.06 20.14 -5.58
C ALA A 758 33.58 19.77 -4.18
N LEU A 759 34.12 20.73 -3.43
CA LEU A 759 34.52 20.55 -2.02
C LEU A 759 33.32 20.28 -1.10
N ALA A 760 32.15 20.83 -1.44
CA ALA A 760 30.87 20.50 -0.80
C ALA A 760 30.28 19.15 -1.28
N ASP A 761 31.02 18.41 -2.11
CA ASP A 761 30.65 17.11 -2.66
C ASP A 761 29.38 17.16 -3.53
N ALA A 762 29.26 18.20 -4.38
CA ALA A 762 28.21 18.28 -5.39
C ALA A 762 28.33 17.16 -6.42
N ASP A 763 27.21 16.51 -6.74
CA ASP A 763 27.10 15.51 -7.81
C ASP A 763 26.72 16.16 -9.14
N ILE A 764 25.89 17.20 -9.08
CA ILE A 764 25.41 17.97 -10.24
C ILE A 764 25.70 19.45 -9.99
N LEU A 765 26.36 20.09 -10.96
CA LEU A 765 26.62 21.52 -10.98
C LEU A 765 25.87 22.14 -12.17
N VAL A 766 25.10 23.19 -11.91
CA VAL A 766 24.30 23.89 -12.92
C VAL A 766 24.61 25.37 -12.86
N PHE A 767 25.01 25.95 -13.99
CA PHE A 767 25.17 27.39 -14.07
C PHE A 767 24.92 27.95 -15.46
N ASP A 768 24.49 29.21 -15.49
CA ASP A 768 24.32 29.98 -16.73
C ASP A 768 25.47 30.99 -16.89
N TYR A 769 26.34 30.74 -17.86
CA TYR A 769 27.51 31.55 -18.15
C TYR A 769 28.02 31.31 -19.57
N GLY A 770 28.18 32.39 -20.34
CA GLY A 770 28.65 32.34 -21.73
C GLY A 770 29.68 33.42 -22.05
N ASN A 771 30.81 33.01 -22.64
CA ASN A 771 31.80 33.86 -23.29
C ASN A 771 32.02 33.41 -24.74
N ALA A 772 32.40 34.34 -25.63
CA ALA A 772 32.74 34.03 -27.02
C ALA A 772 34.07 33.25 -27.20
N VAL A 773 34.96 33.32 -26.21
CA VAL A 773 36.33 32.78 -26.30
C VAL A 773 36.51 31.63 -25.29
N PRO A 774 37.12 30.49 -25.69
CA PRO A 774 37.41 29.40 -24.77
C PRO A 774 38.43 29.80 -23.71
N SER A 775 38.27 29.25 -22.51
CA SER A 775 39.26 29.34 -21.43
C SER A 775 39.86 27.96 -21.12
N ASP A 776 41.18 27.86 -21.19
CA ASP A 776 41.92 26.67 -20.78
C ASP A 776 41.75 26.37 -19.28
N ALA A 777 41.67 27.42 -18.45
CA ALA A 777 41.49 27.26 -17.01
C ALA A 777 40.11 26.69 -16.68
N GLN A 778 39.05 27.23 -17.28
CA GLN A 778 37.69 26.71 -17.09
C GLN A 778 37.55 25.28 -17.61
N ASN A 779 38.07 25.00 -18.82
CA ASN A 779 38.03 23.66 -19.41
C ASN A 779 38.78 22.64 -18.55
N ALA A 780 39.93 23.01 -17.96
CA ALA A 780 40.67 22.14 -17.06
C ALA A 780 39.90 21.83 -15.76
N VAL A 781 39.17 22.79 -15.20
CA VAL A 781 38.32 22.55 -14.03
C VAL A 781 37.16 21.62 -14.40
N ILE A 782 36.46 21.86 -15.51
CA ILE A 782 35.33 21.03 -15.95
C ILE A 782 35.79 19.59 -16.23
N ALA A 783 36.89 19.41 -16.96
CA ALA A 783 37.45 18.09 -17.25
C ALA A 783 37.80 17.31 -15.96
N ARG A 784 38.35 17.99 -14.94
CA ARG A 784 38.63 17.39 -13.63
C ARG A 784 37.33 16.97 -12.93
N LEU A 785 36.33 17.84 -12.90
CA LEU A 785 35.04 17.54 -12.26
C LEU A 785 34.32 16.35 -12.91
N VAL A 786 34.30 16.30 -14.24
CA VAL A 786 33.73 15.18 -15.01
C VAL A 786 34.55 13.90 -14.79
N GLY A 787 35.89 14.01 -14.73
CA GLY A 787 36.79 12.92 -14.39
C GLY A 787 36.55 12.34 -12.99
N ASP A 788 36.17 13.18 -12.04
CA ASP A 788 35.76 12.79 -10.68
C ASP A 788 34.32 12.24 -10.62
N GLY A 789 33.63 12.12 -11.75
CA GLY A 789 32.29 11.54 -11.84
C GLY A 789 31.14 12.51 -11.57
N ARG A 790 31.34 13.82 -11.74
CA ARG A 790 30.30 14.85 -11.58
C ARG A 790 29.67 15.25 -12.91
N LEU A 791 28.41 15.68 -12.86
CA LEU A 791 27.69 16.22 -14.02
C LEU A 791 27.76 17.74 -14.00
N VAL A 792 28.39 18.34 -15.03
CA VAL A 792 28.49 19.79 -15.18
C VAL A 792 27.56 20.25 -16.31
N ILE A 793 26.45 20.89 -15.95
CA ILE A 793 25.41 21.37 -16.85
C ILE A 793 25.58 22.88 -17.04
N VAL A 794 25.70 23.30 -18.29
CA VAL A 794 26.00 24.69 -18.62
C VAL A 794 25.07 25.17 -19.72
N SER A 795 24.50 26.36 -19.52
CA SER A 795 23.94 27.17 -20.60
C SER A 795 24.76 28.44 -20.77
N GLY A 796 24.66 29.07 -21.94
CA GLY A 796 25.23 30.38 -22.18
C GLY A 796 24.61 31.01 -23.42
N ASP A 797 24.21 32.28 -23.30
CA ASP A 797 23.65 33.07 -24.39
C ASP A 797 24.78 33.69 -25.24
N HIS A 798 24.80 33.35 -26.52
CA HIS A 798 25.55 34.09 -27.53
C HIS A 798 24.86 33.94 -28.89
N SER A 799 24.22 35.02 -29.32
CA SER A 799 23.15 35.00 -30.32
C SER A 799 23.57 34.63 -31.75
N ASP A 800 24.85 34.37 -32.02
CA ASP A 800 25.39 33.97 -33.33
C ASP A 800 26.74 33.23 -33.26
N GLU A 801 27.30 33.03 -32.06
CA GLU A 801 28.59 32.38 -31.89
C GLU A 801 28.51 31.30 -30.81
N PRO A 802 29.44 30.36 -30.79
CA PRO A 802 29.46 29.36 -29.75
C PRO A 802 29.79 29.93 -28.35
N ALA A 803 28.98 29.59 -27.36
CA ALA A 803 29.15 30.04 -25.97
C ALA A 803 30.04 29.07 -25.15
N TYR A 804 31.12 29.58 -24.57
CA TYR A 804 31.98 28.83 -23.64
C TYR A 804 31.64 29.15 -22.17
N PRO A 805 31.67 28.16 -21.27
CA PRO A 805 32.22 26.81 -21.44
C PRO A 805 31.20 25.75 -21.91
N ALA A 806 29.95 26.11 -22.21
CA ALA A 806 28.96 25.15 -22.72
C ALA A 806 29.47 24.38 -23.96
N TRP A 807 30.17 25.07 -24.86
CA TRP A 807 30.76 24.45 -26.06
C TRP A 807 32.02 23.60 -25.82
N SER A 808 32.47 23.45 -24.58
CA SER A 808 33.53 22.49 -24.24
C SER A 808 33.05 21.04 -24.39
N ALA A 809 33.97 20.10 -24.64
CA ALA A 809 33.63 18.69 -24.86
C ALA A 809 32.99 18.05 -23.61
N ASP A 810 33.54 18.34 -22.43
CA ASP A 810 33.15 17.72 -21.16
C ASP A 810 31.89 18.34 -20.55
N ALA A 811 31.59 19.62 -20.82
CA ALA A 811 30.35 20.25 -20.35
C ALA A 811 29.12 19.62 -21.02
N PHE A 812 28.02 19.50 -20.27
CA PHE A 812 26.71 19.15 -20.81
C PHE A 812 25.97 20.43 -21.19
N ALA A 813 25.96 20.75 -22.48
CA ALA A 813 25.47 22.01 -23.03
C ALA A 813 23.96 21.99 -23.21
N VAL A 814 23.28 23.01 -22.69
CA VAL A 814 21.82 23.13 -22.77
C VAL A 814 21.43 24.36 -23.58
N GLY A 815 20.62 24.13 -24.61
CA GLY A 815 19.92 25.17 -25.34
C GLY A 815 18.47 25.30 -24.89
N ALA A 816 17.79 26.35 -25.36
CA ALA A 816 16.41 26.62 -25.01
C ALA A 816 15.46 26.45 -26.23
N VAL A 817 14.20 26.07 -25.97
CA VAL A 817 13.13 26.09 -26.99
C VAL A 817 12.06 27.09 -26.60
N GLU A 818 11.53 27.77 -27.61
CA GLU A 818 10.38 28.66 -27.53
C GLU A 818 9.09 27.86 -27.26
N ASP A 819 8.04 28.55 -26.83
CA ASP A 819 6.73 27.93 -26.51
C ASP A 819 6.06 27.28 -27.73
N ASP A 820 6.45 27.67 -28.95
CA ASP A 820 5.99 27.07 -30.21
C ASP A 820 6.81 25.83 -30.63
N GLY A 821 7.80 25.44 -29.83
CA GLY A 821 8.68 24.29 -30.06
C GLY A 821 9.88 24.56 -30.97
N THR A 822 10.08 25.81 -31.42
CA THR A 822 11.26 26.20 -32.19
C THR A 822 12.48 26.49 -31.30
N LEU A 823 13.68 26.41 -31.88
CA LEU A 823 14.92 26.73 -31.15
C LEU A 823 15.08 28.25 -31.01
N THR A 824 15.54 28.72 -29.85
CA THR A 824 15.82 30.15 -29.68
C THR A 824 17.04 30.58 -30.49
N HIS A 825 17.06 31.85 -30.90
CA HIS A 825 18.25 32.45 -31.52
C HIS A 825 19.41 32.68 -30.53
N GLU A 826 19.15 32.65 -29.22
CA GLU A 826 20.16 32.86 -28.16
C GLU A 826 21.11 31.65 -28.02
N THR A 827 20.65 30.46 -28.45
CA THR A 827 21.40 29.19 -28.36
C THR A 827 21.36 28.40 -29.68
N PRO A 828 22.03 28.89 -30.74
CA PRO A 828 22.02 28.23 -32.05
C PRO A 828 22.63 26.83 -32.00
N TYR A 829 22.11 25.92 -32.83
CA TYR A 829 22.62 24.54 -32.95
C TYR A 829 23.80 24.48 -33.92
N PHE A 830 24.88 23.81 -33.51
CA PHE A 830 26.10 23.59 -34.29
C PHE A 830 26.25 22.10 -34.62
N PRO A 831 25.86 21.65 -35.83
CA PRO A 831 25.78 20.24 -36.21
C PRO A 831 27.13 19.51 -36.14
N ASP A 832 28.20 20.17 -36.59
CA ASP A 832 29.55 19.59 -36.64
C ASP A 832 30.10 19.26 -35.24
N ALA A 833 29.65 20.01 -34.22
CA ALA A 833 30.02 19.79 -32.83
C ALA A 833 28.98 18.97 -32.05
N GLY A 834 27.77 18.81 -32.59
CA GLY A 834 26.62 18.22 -31.89
C GLY A 834 26.23 19.00 -30.62
N LYS A 835 26.33 20.33 -30.66
CA LYS A 835 26.16 21.22 -29.50
C LYS A 835 25.15 22.34 -29.79
N PRO A 836 24.32 22.77 -28.82
CA PRO A 836 24.08 22.16 -27.51
C PRO A 836 23.70 20.68 -27.57
N ASP A 837 24.01 19.92 -26.52
CA ASP A 837 23.75 18.47 -26.47
C ASP A 837 22.25 18.17 -26.45
N VAL A 838 21.48 19.04 -25.78
CA VAL A 838 20.03 18.93 -25.64
C VAL A 838 19.40 20.32 -25.49
N TYR A 839 18.13 20.42 -25.83
CA TYR A 839 17.29 21.60 -25.69
C TYR A 839 16.15 21.35 -24.70
N ALA A 840 15.80 22.36 -23.90
CA ALA A 840 14.71 22.30 -22.92
C ALA A 840 13.85 23.59 -22.96
N PRO A 841 12.60 23.56 -22.45
CA PRO A 841 11.72 24.74 -22.45
C PRO A 841 12.39 25.97 -21.85
N ARG A 842 12.24 27.14 -22.52
CA ARG A 842 12.78 28.42 -22.04
C ARG A 842 11.97 29.02 -20.89
N THR A 843 10.67 28.72 -20.82
CA THR A 843 9.76 29.21 -19.78
C THR A 843 9.24 28.07 -18.93
N ILE A 844 8.76 28.41 -17.73
CA ILE A 844 8.01 27.47 -16.91
C ILE A 844 6.61 27.16 -17.49
N THR A 845 6.08 27.97 -18.41
CA THR A 845 4.71 27.87 -18.94
C THR A 845 4.48 26.51 -19.62
N GLY A 846 3.40 25.81 -19.29
CA GLY A 846 3.11 24.49 -19.83
C GLY A 846 4.02 23.37 -19.29
N THR A 847 5.05 23.70 -18.50
CA THR A 847 5.91 22.71 -17.84
C THR A 847 5.32 22.27 -16.49
N THR A 848 5.91 21.24 -15.90
CA THR A 848 5.59 20.81 -14.55
C THR A 848 5.85 21.91 -13.51
N CYS A 849 6.80 22.82 -13.79
CA CYS A 849 7.23 23.94 -12.94
C CYS A 849 6.28 25.15 -12.91
N GLU A 850 5.32 25.26 -13.84
CA GLU A 850 4.46 26.45 -14.01
C GLU A 850 3.71 26.84 -12.72
N ARG A 851 3.17 25.85 -12.00
CA ARG A 851 2.33 26.06 -10.81
C ARG A 851 3.10 26.03 -9.49
N LEU A 852 4.42 25.98 -9.58
CA LEU A 852 5.31 25.57 -8.49
C LEU A 852 6.18 26.69 -7.94
N VAL A 853 6.16 27.86 -8.57
CA VAL A 853 6.88 29.05 -8.12
C VAL A 853 5.92 30.22 -7.98
N ASP A 854 6.00 30.90 -6.83
CA ASP A 854 5.14 32.06 -6.50
C ASP A 854 5.41 33.26 -7.43
N ARG A 855 6.56 33.26 -8.12
CA ARG A 855 6.94 34.21 -9.16
C ARG A 855 7.30 33.49 -10.46
N PRO A 856 6.42 33.54 -11.48
CA PRO A 856 6.60 32.82 -12.74
C PRO A 856 7.63 33.46 -13.70
N GLU A 857 8.33 34.51 -13.27
CA GLU A 857 9.30 35.27 -14.06
C GLU A 857 10.62 34.52 -14.37
N MET A 858 10.66 33.19 -14.18
CA MET A 858 11.80 32.38 -14.63
C MET A 858 11.67 32.12 -16.13
N GLU A 859 12.51 32.79 -16.90
CA GLU A 859 12.59 32.67 -18.34
C GLU A 859 14.06 32.62 -18.80
N GLY A 860 14.30 31.93 -19.92
CA GLY A 860 15.56 31.93 -20.64
C GLY A 860 16.38 30.66 -20.45
N THR A 861 17.63 30.72 -20.90
CA THR A 861 18.58 29.61 -20.90
C THR A 861 18.92 29.08 -19.50
N THR A 862 18.90 29.95 -18.48
CA THR A 862 19.06 29.55 -17.07
C THR A 862 17.99 28.52 -16.66
N PHE A 863 16.73 28.74 -17.05
CA PHE A 863 15.64 27.82 -16.71
C PHE A 863 15.78 26.50 -17.47
N ALA A 864 16.13 26.54 -18.76
CA ALA A 864 16.39 25.34 -19.54
C ALA A 864 17.47 24.47 -18.89
N ALA A 865 18.59 25.08 -18.45
CA ALA A 865 19.66 24.37 -17.74
C ALA A 865 19.19 23.74 -16.42
N LEU A 866 18.41 24.48 -15.63
CA LEU A 866 17.81 23.97 -14.40
C LEU A 866 16.85 22.79 -14.69
N TYR A 867 16.04 22.88 -15.74
CA TYR A 867 15.11 21.82 -16.13
C TYR A 867 15.84 20.52 -16.53
N VAL A 868 16.94 20.63 -17.29
CA VAL A 868 17.82 19.48 -17.61
C VAL A 868 18.45 18.91 -16.34
N ALA A 869 18.85 19.74 -15.39
CA ALA A 869 19.40 19.28 -14.12
C ALA A 869 18.38 18.52 -13.27
N VAL A 870 17.14 18.99 -13.24
CA VAL A 870 16.03 18.28 -12.60
C VAL A 870 15.84 16.92 -13.26
N ALA A 871 15.78 16.85 -14.59
CA ALA A 871 15.66 15.57 -15.30
C ALA A 871 16.82 14.61 -15.02
N ALA A 872 18.06 15.11 -15.03
CA ALA A 872 19.25 14.33 -14.66
C ALA A 872 19.14 13.79 -13.24
N MET A 873 18.69 14.60 -12.30
CA MET A 873 18.51 14.20 -10.91
C MET A 873 17.41 13.15 -10.73
N LEU A 874 16.28 13.28 -11.43
CA LEU A 874 15.19 12.30 -11.41
C LEU A 874 15.63 10.93 -11.99
N VAL A 875 16.35 10.95 -13.11
CA VAL A 875 16.93 9.76 -13.74
C VAL A 875 17.94 9.09 -12.81
N TRP A 876 18.86 9.87 -12.24
CA TRP A 876 19.89 9.35 -11.36
C TRP A 876 19.35 8.88 -10.02
N ALA A 877 18.25 9.48 -9.54
CA ALA A 877 17.54 8.98 -8.37
C ALA A 877 16.83 7.64 -8.62
N THR A 878 16.31 7.44 -9.85
CA THR A 878 15.66 6.20 -10.29
C THR A 878 16.65 5.04 -10.41
N ASP A 879 17.87 5.31 -10.89
CA ASP A 879 18.96 4.34 -10.94
C ASP A 879 20.24 4.95 -10.36
N ARG A 880 20.43 4.69 -9.07
CA ARG A 880 21.57 5.17 -8.27
C ARG A 880 22.89 4.50 -8.60
N ASP A 881 22.88 3.45 -9.42
CA ASP A 881 24.07 2.75 -9.86
C ASP A 881 24.66 3.32 -11.17
N LEU A 882 23.98 4.31 -11.79
CA LEU A 882 24.52 5.06 -12.92
C LEU A 882 25.68 5.97 -12.51
N ALA A 883 26.69 6.08 -13.38
CA ALA A 883 27.67 7.17 -13.31
C ALA A 883 27.11 8.43 -14.00
N ALA A 884 27.62 9.62 -13.64
CA ALA A 884 27.19 10.90 -14.23
C ALA A 884 27.22 10.91 -15.77
N ARG A 885 28.23 10.28 -16.39
CA ARG A 885 28.32 10.15 -17.85
C ARG A 885 27.17 9.34 -18.44
N ASP A 886 26.73 8.29 -17.73
CA ASP A 886 25.67 7.39 -18.21
C ASP A 886 24.31 8.10 -18.10
N VAL A 887 24.15 8.98 -17.10
CA VAL A 887 23.00 9.90 -16.98
C VAL A 887 22.97 10.86 -18.17
N ARG A 888 24.08 11.55 -18.48
CA ARG A 888 24.18 12.44 -19.66
C ARG A 888 23.83 11.69 -20.95
N THR A 889 24.43 10.52 -21.17
CA THR A 889 24.18 9.69 -22.36
C THR A 889 22.71 9.30 -22.45
N LEU A 890 22.09 8.86 -21.35
CA LEU A 890 20.68 8.48 -21.33
C LEU A 890 19.79 9.64 -21.78
N LEU A 891 19.97 10.83 -21.19
CA LEU A 891 19.18 12.02 -21.52
C LEU A 891 19.31 12.43 -23.00
N VAL A 892 20.50 12.27 -23.58
CA VAL A 892 20.79 12.61 -24.98
C VAL A 892 20.28 11.55 -25.97
N GLU A 893 20.24 10.28 -25.57
CA GLU A 893 19.76 9.18 -26.40
C GLU A 893 18.22 9.09 -26.44
N THR A 894 17.55 9.45 -25.34
CA THR A 894 16.09 9.43 -25.26
C THR A 894 15.43 10.74 -25.71
N ALA A 895 16.22 11.77 -25.99
CA ALA A 895 15.74 13.06 -26.46
C ALA A 895 15.02 12.95 -27.82
N THR A 896 13.94 13.72 -27.97
CA THR A 896 13.13 13.77 -29.20
C THR A 896 13.80 14.66 -30.26
N PRO A 897 13.88 14.24 -31.53
CA PRO A 897 14.46 15.06 -32.59
C PRO A 897 13.61 16.32 -32.90
N ILE A 898 14.25 17.50 -33.01
CA ILE A 898 13.65 18.74 -33.50
C ILE A 898 14.39 19.19 -34.78
N ALA A 899 13.63 19.55 -35.82
CA ALA A 899 14.19 20.12 -37.05
C ALA A 899 14.72 21.54 -36.83
N THR A 900 15.94 21.82 -37.29
CA THR A 900 16.49 23.18 -37.30
C THR A 900 16.09 23.92 -38.57
N ALA A 901 16.17 25.25 -38.55
CA ALA A 901 15.92 26.08 -39.74
C ALA A 901 16.85 25.77 -40.93
N GLN A 902 17.98 25.10 -40.67
CA GLN A 902 19.01 24.75 -41.66
C GLN A 902 18.87 23.30 -42.19
N GLY A 903 17.89 22.54 -41.69
CA GLY A 903 17.62 21.15 -42.12
C GLY A 903 18.34 20.07 -41.29
N ASP A 904 19.12 20.47 -40.28
CA ASP A 904 19.72 19.55 -39.31
C ASP A 904 18.71 19.13 -38.23
N THR A 905 19.09 18.20 -37.37
CA THR A 905 18.26 17.70 -36.27
C THR A 905 18.93 17.95 -34.93
N ALA A 906 18.36 18.88 -34.16
CA ALA A 906 18.67 19.07 -32.75
C ALA A 906 17.85 18.10 -31.89
N LYS A 907 18.07 18.11 -30.57
CA LYS A 907 17.46 17.16 -29.63
C LYS A 907 16.75 17.88 -28.49
N GLN A 908 15.46 17.63 -28.30
CA GLN A 908 14.69 18.09 -27.15
C GLN A 908 14.70 17.06 -26.04
N LEU A 909 14.90 17.53 -24.82
CA LEU A 909 14.80 16.69 -23.63
C LEU A 909 13.42 16.03 -23.54
N ASP A 910 13.40 14.70 -23.40
CA ASP A 910 12.21 13.93 -23.07
C ASP A 910 12.44 13.21 -21.74
N VAL A 911 11.85 13.76 -20.67
CA VAL A 911 12.01 13.27 -19.29
C VAL A 911 11.34 11.91 -19.10
N GLU A 912 10.18 11.69 -19.71
CA GLU A 912 9.45 10.43 -19.58
C GLU A 912 10.18 9.30 -20.30
N ALA A 913 10.66 9.55 -21.51
CA ALA A 913 11.46 8.56 -22.24
C ALA A 913 12.77 8.22 -21.49
N ALA A 914 13.41 9.20 -20.87
CA ALA A 914 14.60 8.98 -20.05
C ALA A 914 14.30 8.11 -18.82
N LEU A 915 13.24 8.44 -18.07
CA LEU A 915 12.81 7.69 -16.88
C LEU A 915 12.34 6.28 -17.23
N ASP A 916 11.57 6.10 -18.30
CA ASP A 916 11.16 4.79 -18.81
C ASP A 916 12.38 3.93 -19.15
N SER A 917 13.37 4.50 -19.85
CA SER A 917 14.63 3.82 -20.17
C SER A 917 15.42 3.43 -18.92
N ALA A 918 15.53 4.33 -17.92
CA ALA A 918 16.18 4.04 -16.64
C ALA A 918 15.46 2.91 -15.88
N ARG A 919 14.13 2.98 -15.74
CA ARG A 919 13.32 1.96 -15.07
C ARG A 919 13.45 0.59 -15.74
N ARG A 920 13.43 0.54 -17.07
CA ARG A 920 13.66 -0.71 -17.83
C ARG A 920 15.06 -1.27 -17.57
N LYS A 921 16.09 -0.42 -17.51
CA LYS A 921 17.46 -0.86 -17.17
C LYS A 921 17.53 -1.45 -15.76
N VAL A 922 16.87 -0.84 -14.78
CA VAL A 922 16.79 -1.36 -13.40
C VAL A 922 16.09 -2.72 -13.35
N ILE A 923 14.94 -2.88 -14.02
CA ILE A 923 14.21 -4.16 -14.07
C ILE A 923 15.07 -5.26 -14.71
N VAL A 924 15.73 -4.97 -15.84
CA VAL A 924 16.66 -5.92 -16.48
C VAL A 924 17.88 -6.19 -15.59
N GLY A 925 18.36 -5.16 -14.89
CA GLY A 925 19.49 -5.18 -13.96
C GLY A 925 19.30 -6.16 -12.82
N ALA A 926 18.12 -6.15 -12.19
CA ALA A 926 17.75 -7.05 -11.08
C ALA A 926 17.70 -8.53 -11.51
N LEU A 927 17.33 -8.82 -12.76
CA LEU A 927 17.36 -10.18 -13.27
C LEU A 927 18.81 -10.64 -13.48
N GLY A 928 19.37 -11.35 -12.50
CA GLY A 928 20.71 -11.93 -12.55
C GLY A 928 20.82 -13.16 -13.47
N SER A 929 21.52 -14.19 -12.99
CA SER A 929 21.61 -15.49 -13.68
C SER A 929 20.43 -16.42 -13.39
N ASP A 930 19.72 -16.19 -12.29
CA ASP A 930 18.58 -16.98 -11.85
C ASP A 930 17.25 -16.37 -12.33
N ALA A 931 16.24 -17.22 -12.48
CA ALA A 931 14.89 -16.79 -12.79
C ALA A 931 14.17 -16.35 -11.51
N LEU A 932 13.51 -15.19 -11.53
CA LEU A 932 12.79 -14.63 -10.39
C LEU A 932 11.28 -14.72 -10.60
N GLU A 933 10.54 -15.02 -9.54
CA GLU A 933 9.08 -14.85 -9.52
C GLU A 933 8.72 -13.35 -9.51
N LEU A 934 7.48 -13.00 -9.91
CA LEU A 934 7.05 -11.59 -9.97
C LEU A 934 7.27 -10.86 -8.64
N GLY A 935 6.84 -11.45 -7.52
CA GLY A 935 6.99 -10.84 -6.19
C GLY A 935 8.46 -10.65 -5.79
N GLN A 936 9.33 -11.59 -6.17
CA GLN A 936 10.77 -11.51 -5.91
C GLN A 936 11.41 -10.36 -6.69
N LEU A 937 11.10 -10.27 -7.99
CA LEU A 937 11.61 -9.20 -8.85
C LEU A 937 11.15 -7.83 -8.36
N LEU A 938 9.88 -7.70 -7.97
CA LEU A 938 9.33 -6.45 -7.43
C LEU A 938 9.99 -6.04 -6.12
N ALA A 939 10.38 -7.00 -5.27
CA ALA A 939 11.09 -6.70 -4.02
C ALA A 939 12.57 -6.29 -4.25
N GLU A 940 13.20 -6.77 -5.32
CA GLU A 940 14.60 -6.48 -5.66
C GLU A 940 14.80 -5.12 -6.35
N ILE A 941 13.73 -4.48 -6.84
CA ILE A 941 13.80 -3.18 -7.53
C ILE A 941 13.20 -2.06 -6.67
N PRO A 942 13.75 -0.84 -6.72
CA PRO A 942 13.20 0.33 -6.04
C PRO A 942 12.04 0.98 -6.83
N ILE A 943 11.26 0.19 -7.57
CA ILE A 943 10.18 0.69 -8.45
C ILE A 943 8.86 0.11 -7.98
N ARG A 944 7.88 0.99 -7.73
CA ARG A 944 6.55 0.58 -7.29
C ARG A 944 5.89 -0.39 -8.29
N PRO A 945 5.14 -1.40 -7.83
CA PRO A 945 4.50 -2.39 -8.71
C PRO A 945 3.64 -1.78 -9.81
N GLU A 946 2.97 -0.66 -9.54
CA GLU A 946 2.09 0.04 -10.49
C GLU A 946 2.83 0.52 -11.75
N LEU A 947 4.13 0.81 -11.63
CA LEU A 947 5.01 1.21 -12.72
C LEU A 947 5.81 0.03 -13.26
N ALA A 948 6.31 -0.85 -12.38
CA ALA A 948 7.18 -1.95 -12.75
C ALA A 948 6.47 -3.02 -13.58
N VAL A 949 5.22 -3.37 -13.22
CA VAL A 949 4.48 -4.46 -13.88
C VAL A 949 4.20 -4.15 -15.36
N PRO A 950 3.69 -2.97 -15.75
CA PRO A 950 3.52 -2.62 -17.16
C PRO A 950 4.83 -2.61 -17.96
N LEU A 951 5.92 -2.10 -17.36
CA LEU A 951 7.24 -2.08 -18.00
C LEU A 951 7.79 -3.49 -18.23
N LEU A 952 7.63 -4.37 -17.24
CA LEU A 952 8.00 -5.77 -17.36
C LEU A 952 7.20 -6.47 -18.46
N ASP A 953 5.88 -6.25 -18.51
CA ASP A 953 5.02 -6.83 -19.55
C ASP A 953 5.44 -6.37 -20.95
N ALA A 954 5.79 -5.08 -21.12
CA ALA A 954 6.34 -4.57 -22.37
C ALA A 954 7.71 -5.21 -22.72
N LEU A 955 8.63 -5.31 -21.76
CA LEU A 955 9.94 -5.95 -21.97
C LEU A 955 9.83 -7.43 -22.33
N VAL A 956 8.83 -8.14 -21.79
CA VAL A 956 8.52 -9.53 -22.13
C VAL A 956 7.90 -9.64 -23.52
N ALA A 957 7.02 -8.71 -23.89
CA ALA A 957 6.41 -8.66 -25.23
C ALA A 957 7.46 -8.41 -26.32
N ASP A 958 8.45 -7.53 -26.07
CA ASP A 958 9.58 -7.28 -26.97
C ASP A 958 10.48 -8.51 -27.15
N GLY A 959 10.55 -9.39 -26.13
CA GLY A 959 11.27 -10.67 -26.14
C GLY A 959 12.80 -10.60 -26.24
N ALA A 960 13.38 -9.41 -26.45
CA ALA A 960 14.81 -9.23 -26.72
C ALA A 960 15.70 -9.25 -25.46
N ARG A 961 15.16 -8.84 -24.29
CA ARG A 961 15.94 -8.67 -23.05
C ARG A 961 15.46 -9.56 -21.90
N ILE A 962 14.16 -9.81 -21.81
CA ILE A 962 13.54 -10.63 -20.76
C ILE A 962 12.65 -11.68 -21.42
N ARG A 963 12.67 -12.90 -20.89
CA ARG A 963 11.70 -13.94 -21.24
C ARG A 963 10.88 -14.35 -20.02
N ARG A 964 9.59 -14.59 -20.24
CA ARG A 964 8.71 -15.24 -19.27
C ARG A 964 8.77 -16.74 -19.45
N VAL A 965 8.99 -17.47 -18.35
CA VAL A 965 9.07 -18.93 -18.33
C VAL A 965 8.16 -19.46 -17.24
N VAL A 966 7.50 -20.59 -17.49
CA VAL A 966 6.66 -21.25 -16.49
C VAL A 966 7.40 -22.48 -15.97
N ARG A 967 7.77 -22.48 -14.68
CA ARG A 967 8.37 -23.65 -14.01
C ARG A 967 7.46 -24.07 -12.87
N ASN A 968 7.10 -25.36 -12.79
CA ASN A 968 6.16 -25.90 -11.80
C ASN A 968 4.81 -25.15 -11.71
N GLY A 969 4.35 -24.57 -12.83
CA GLY A 969 3.12 -23.79 -12.88
C GLY A 969 3.21 -22.39 -12.28
N VAL A 970 4.42 -21.88 -12.02
CA VAL A 970 4.67 -20.51 -11.56
C VAL A 970 5.39 -19.73 -12.66
N GLU A 971 4.93 -18.52 -12.95
CA GLU A 971 5.59 -17.63 -13.89
C GLU A 971 6.85 -17.03 -13.26
N GLN A 972 7.96 -17.13 -13.99
CA GLN A 972 9.26 -16.60 -13.63
C GLN A 972 9.82 -15.79 -14.80
N TYR A 973 10.68 -14.83 -14.49
CA TYR A 973 11.32 -13.94 -15.45
C TYR A 973 12.83 -14.17 -15.41
N GLU A 974 13.46 -14.25 -16.58
CA GLU A 974 14.92 -14.38 -16.70
C GLU A 974 15.43 -13.62 -17.93
N ARG A 975 16.72 -13.27 -17.96
CA ARG A 975 17.32 -12.57 -19.10
C ARG A 975 17.32 -13.42 -20.37
N ALA A 976 16.95 -12.80 -21.49
CA ALA A 976 17.03 -13.40 -22.82
C ALA A 976 18.52 -13.57 -23.22
N GLY A 977 19.08 -14.75 -22.98
CA GLY A 977 20.50 -15.05 -23.25
C GLY A 977 21.19 -15.89 -22.17
N ALA A 978 20.61 -15.99 -20.97
CA ALA A 978 21.05 -16.95 -19.97
C ALA A 978 20.80 -18.38 -20.48
N ALA A 979 21.88 -19.15 -20.64
CA ALA A 979 21.88 -20.49 -21.19
C ALA A 979 20.75 -21.33 -20.58
N ALA A 980 19.95 -21.95 -21.44
CA ALA A 980 18.95 -22.92 -21.01
C ALA A 980 19.66 -24.02 -20.21
N GLY A 981 19.49 -24.01 -18.89
CA GLY A 981 19.83 -25.17 -18.05
C GLY A 981 19.10 -26.40 -18.60
N PRO A 982 19.70 -27.60 -18.51
CA PRO A 982 19.16 -28.78 -19.17
C PRO A 982 17.72 -29.01 -18.71
N ARG A 983 16.82 -29.12 -19.70
CA ARG A 983 15.44 -29.59 -19.50
C ARG A 983 15.54 -30.98 -18.86
N ASN A 984 15.27 -31.08 -17.57
CA ASN A 984 14.91 -32.36 -16.99
C ASN A 984 13.42 -32.57 -17.26
N GLU A 985 13.16 -33.54 -18.13
CA GLU A 985 11.86 -34.19 -18.36
C GLU A 985 11.25 -34.74 -17.07
#